data_AF-A0A5B8ML43-F1
#
_entry.id   AF-A0A5B8ML43-F1
#
_cell.length_a   1.000
_cell.length_b   1.000
_cell.length_c   1.000
_cell.angle_alpha   90.00
_cell.angle_beta   90.00
_cell.angle_gamma   90.00
#
_symmetry.space_group_name_H-M   'P 1'
#
loop_
_entity.id
_entity.type
_entity.pdbx_description
1 polymer ?
#
loop_
_entity_poly.entity_id
_entity_poly.type
_entity_poly.pdbx_seq_one_letter_code
_entity_poly.pdbx_strand_id
1 'polypeptide(L)'
;MATVVRTEDDVAGKDASSKPLQLPRQIERKLEMRATALRRSRRRVVVLEGNARDDADVVVVADDVEGGELSERLARAEQLRQSLLEERSKRARRLSFENVERARERRARERIKQCFLEAARAARVRLARKRRKSEIEELMRRAAAKNARVHSVRDAVRAKESEERVSREKALACRLRLAERRRGENLRRSPRSPKSAALASRSGGGPRREAAACVLIQRRWREAREVRAARLFAAAVPKWFLARAGAAASGGEDLPTPEGVDRDYLAYKRFEECSAVVRRPSVLRATSCLLQRVAQRGGSPPPGNPAREARTFLAAFMIVLHPEIVMSRKLKAVEEVLQEESSALVRAFLDEVVAERKGNRAEEFEGRLRSHRAAFETWKKDDAAALEGDLIKMARDLTASVLAKCGPDLEARHVTSNPDLRAMVEALGNDRRLLTSKVKSLAGVEGVQRMEEAVRSCVAEFEEEYRRKVSERGRESGGGDGDGADDAVSGAERLECAFRAAMADLIRESVEKGEYDHVLRLWDEVRDRLMRLSGSSPRERERTAQCIDCDYARELVKDRAMDSSILADMMQLASRRIGELGAAAYERETLEWGLLSAQLMRESESAGSVLAQFFQDADVLLTRIEAGIAASLLCQALTSGASKEMAS
;
A
#
# COMPACT_ATOMS: atom_id res chain seq x y z
N MET A 1 -30.59 30.14 -39.60
CA MET A 1 -29.99 29.16 -40.53
C MET A 1 -30.12 27.80 -39.88
N ALA A 2 -31.13 27.07 -40.33
CA ALA A 2 -31.50 25.74 -39.86
C ALA A 2 -30.91 24.71 -40.82
N THR A 3 -30.38 23.62 -40.29
CA THR A 3 -30.21 22.38 -41.05
C THR A 3 -30.59 21.22 -40.14
N VAL A 4 -31.82 20.77 -40.38
CA VAL A 4 -32.42 19.49 -40.00
C VAL A 4 -32.06 18.49 -41.09
N VAL A 5 -31.52 17.31 -40.75
CA VAL A 5 -31.74 16.01 -41.43
C VAL A 5 -31.36 14.94 -40.38
N ARG A 6 -32.33 14.29 -39.71
CA ARG A 6 -33.05 13.04 -40.04
C ARG A 6 -32.24 11.76 -39.74
N THR A 7 -32.80 11.02 -38.79
CA THR A 7 -32.60 9.61 -38.43
C THR A 7 -33.01 8.67 -39.55
N GLU A 8 -32.36 7.51 -39.65
CA GLU A 8 -33.02 6.20 -39.87
C GLU A 8 -32.02 5.05 -39.66
N ASP A 9 -32.57 3.94 -39.16
CA ASP A 9 -31.93 2.73 -38.68
C ASP A 9 -31.59 1.71 -39.79
N ASP A 10 -30.84 0.70 -39.36
CA ASP A 10 -30.91 -0.72 -39.75
C ASP A 10 -29.93 -1.36 -40.78
N VAL A 11 -29.54 -2.58 -40.35
CA VAL A 11 -29.01 -3.76 -41.07
C VAL A 11 -27.49 -3.83 -41.37
N ALA A 12 -26.80 -4.73 -40.65
CA ALA A 12 -26.18 -5.95 -41.22
C ALA A 12 -24.98 -6.42 -40.39
N GLY A 13 -25.12 -7.58 -39.74
CA GLY A 13 -23.99 -8.32 -39.18
C GLY A 13 -22.98 -8.72 -40.25
N LYS A 14 -21.70 -8.61 -39.92
CA LYS A 14 -20.60 -9.15 -40.72
C LYS A 14 -19.63 -9.92 -39.83
N ASP A 15 -19.57 -11.21 -40.12
CA ASP A 15 -18.67 -12.19 -39.54
C ASP A 15 -17.21 -11.73 -39.55
N ALA A 16 -16.60 -11.74 -38.36
CA ALA A 16 -15.18 -11.55 -38.20
C ALA A 16 -14.44 -12.83 -38.62
N SER A 17 -14.13 -12.93 -39.90
CA SER A 17 -13.13 -13.85 -40.46
C SER A 17 -11.80 -13.68 -39.72
N SER A 18 -11.38 -14.73 -39.01
CA SER A 18 -10.10 -14.82 -38.33
C SER A 18 -8.96 -14.85 -39.34
N LYS A 19 -8.32 -13.69 -39.54
CA LYS A 19 -7.01 -13.65 -40.22
C LYS A 19 -5.97 -14.27 -39.28
N PRO A 20 -5.27 -15.35 -39.66
CA PRO A 20 -4.19 -15.89 -38.86
C PRO A 20 -3.08 -14.85 -38.75
N LEU A 21 -2.59 -14.66 -37.52
CA LEU A 21 -1.49 -13.77 -37.18
C LEU A 21 -0.27 -14.10 -38.05
N GLN A 22 0.05 -13.23 -39.00
CA GLN A 22 1.28 -13.34 -39.77
C GLN A 22 2.47 -13.12 -38.82
N LEU A 23 3.25 -14.18 -38.60
CA LEU A 23 4.49 -14.08 -37.84
C LEU A 23 5.48 -13.19 -38.61
N PRO A 24 6.30 -12.38 -37.92
CA PRO A 24 7.38 -11.64 -38.56
C PRO A 24 8.26 -12.57 -39.39
N ARG A 25 8.55 -12.23 -40.65
CA ARG A 25 9.31 -13.04 -41.63
C ARG A 25 10.65 -13.60 -41.12
N GLN A 26 11.23 -12.99 -40.09
CA GLN A 26 12.44 -13.49 -39.42
C GLN A 26 12.21 -14.78 -38.61
N ILE A 27 11.01 -14.97 -38.06
CA ILE A 27 10.61 -16.15 -37.30
C ILE A 27 10.31 -17.31 -38.25
N GLU A 28 9.62 -17.05 -39.36
CA GLU A 28 9.37 -18.05 -40.42
C GLU A 28 10.68 -18.64 -40.97
N ARG A 29 11.66 -17.78 -41.30
CA ARG A 29 12.99 -18.24 -41.75
C ARG A 29 13.72 -19.09 -40.71
N LYS A 30 13.60 -18.78 -39.41
CA LYS A 30 14.21 -19.59 -38.35
C LYS A 30 13.54 -20.96 -38.21
N LEU A 31 12.23 -21.03 -38.38
CA LEU A 31 11.48 -22.30 -38.36
C LEU A 31 11.80 -23.17 -39.58
N GLU A 32 11.92 -22.59 -40.76
CA GLU A 32 12.35 -23.29 -41.98
C GLU A 32 13.79 -23.84 -41.87
N MET A 33 14.71 -23.08 -41.28
CA MET A 33 16.07 -23.56 -41.03
C MET A 33 16.11 -24.73 -40.03
N ARG A 34 15.26 -24.71 -38.99
CA ARG A 34 15.11 -25.84 -38.06
C ARG A 34 14.51 -27.06 -38.76
N ALA A 35 13.49 -26.88 -39.59
CA ALA A 35 12.85 -27.97 -40.33
C ALA A 35 13.81 -28.63 -41.33
N THR A 36 14.63 -27.85 -42.03
CA THR A 36 15.66 -28.37 -42.95
C THR A 36 16.80 -29.08 -42.21
N ALA A 37 17.22 -28.59 -41.04
CA ALA A 37 18.19 -29.28 -40.19
C ALA A 37 17.68 -30.64 -39.69
N LEU A 38 16.40 -30.73 -39.28
CA LEU A 38 15.77 -31.98 -38.87
C LEU A 38 15.61 -32.98 -40.03
N ARG A 39 15.34 -32.50 -41.25
CA ARG A 39 15.34 -33.38 -42.44
C ARG A 39 16.73 -33.93 -42.76
N ARG A 40 17.79 -33.14 -42.53
CA ARG A 40 19.19 -33.58 -42.71
C ARG A 40 19.61 -34.59 -41.65
N SER A 41 19.20 -34.43 -40.39
CA SER A 41 19.51 -35.40 -39.34
C SER A 41 18.78 -36.74 -39.57
N ARG A 42 17.50 -36.71 -39.96
CA ARG A 42 16.74 -37.92 -40.30
C ARG A 42 17.35 -38.68 -41.48
N ARG A 43 17.85 -37.99 -42.52
CA ARG A 43 18.56 -38.66 -43.63
C ARG A 43 19.88 -39.29 -43.21
N ARG A 44 20.59 -38.74 -42.23
CA ARG A 44 21.83 -39.36 -41.71
C ARG A 44 21.56 -40.62 -40.89
N VAL A 45 20.46 -40.67 -40.14
CA VAL A 45 20.10 -41.88 -39.37
C VAL A 45 19.70 -43.01 -40.32
N VAL A 46 18.94 -42.73 -41.38
CA VAL A 46 18.53 -43.75 -42.37
C VAL A 46 19.72 -44.30 -43.18
N VAL A 47 20.76 -43.50 -43.45
CA VAL A 47 21.97 -43.97 -44.15
C VAL A 47 22.86 -44.84 -43.25
N LEU A 48 22.81 -44.66 -41.93
CA LEU A 48 23.55 -45.50 -40.99
C LEU A 48 22.82 -46.82 -40.70
N GLU A 49 21.49 -46.85 -40.74
CA GLU A 49 20.70 -48.08 -40.59
C GLU A 49 20.64 -48.92 -41.89
N GLY A 50 20.81 -48.29 -43.06
CA GLY A 50 20.83 -48.98 -44.36
C GLY A 50 22.14 -49.71 -44.70
N ASN A 51 23.25 -49.40 -44.01
CA ASN A 51 24.56 -50.02 -44.25
C ASN A 51 24.93 -51.11 -43.23
N ALA A 52 24.01 -51.50 -42.35
CA ALA A 52 24.26 -52.49 -41.30
C ALA A 52 23.59 -53.86 -41.57
N ARG A 53 23.14 -54.12 -42.80
CA ARG A 53 22.38 -55.35 -43.13
C ARG A 53 22.90 -56.26 -44.24
N ASP A 54 23.97 -55.89 -44.94
CA ASP A 54 24.62 -56.79 -45.91
C ASP A 54 26.11 -56.85 -45.60
N ASP A 55 26.52 -57.91 -44.90
CA ASP A 55 27.82 -58.58 -44.96
C ASP A 55 27.92 -59.56 -43.77
N ALA A 56 27.20 -60.67 -43.89
CA ALA A 56 27.47 -61.90 -43.16
C ALA A 56 28.18 -62.87 -44.12
N ASP A 57 29.07 -63.68 -43.54
CA ASP A 57 29.79 -64.81 -44.14
C ASP A 57 31.04 -64.51 -44.99
N VAL A 58 32.16 -64.29 -44.30
CA VAL A 58 33.48 -64.78 -44.76
C VAL A 58 34.19 -65.47 -43.60
N VAL A 59 34.14 -66.80 -43.59
CA VAL A 59 34.98 -67.67 -42.75
C VAL A 59 36.39 -67.65 -43.35
N VAL A 60 37.33 -66.98 -42.69
CA VAL A 60 38.76 -67.09 -43.00
C VAL A 60 39.40 -68.05 -42.02
N VAL A 61 39.84 -69.19 -42.55
CA VAL A 61 40.70 -70.17 -41.90
C VAL A 61 42.07 -69.51 -41.67
N ALA A 62 42.48 -69.40 -40.41
CA ALA A 62 43.77 -68.88 -40.01
C ALA A 62 44.83 -69.99 -40.08
N ASP A 63 45.88 -69.77 -40.88
CA ASP A 63 47.16 -70.46 -40.75
C ASP A 63 47.99 -69.76 -39.65
N ASP A 64 48.35 -70.54 -38.62
CA ASP A 64 48.97 -70.11 -37.35
C ASP A 64 50.48 -69.79 -37.45
N VAL A 65 50.90 -68.82 -38.28
CA VAL A 65 52.33 -68.40 -38.30
C VAL A 65 52.61 -66.89 -38.32
N GLU A 66 51.64 -65.98 -38.54
CA GLU A 66 51.90 -64.52 -38.58
C GLU A 66 51.09 -63.66 -37.57
N GLY A 67 50.51 -64.27 -36.53
CA GLY A 67 49.67 -63.56 -35.55
C GLY A 67 50.40 -62.48 -34.73
N GLY A 68 51.73 -62.59 -34.59
CA GLY A 68 52.54 -61.61 -33.86
C GLY A 68 52.68 -60.26 -34.57
N GLU A 69 53.09 -60.27 -35.84
CA GLU A 69 53.34 -59.02 -36.59
C GLU A 69 52.05 -58.24 -36.90
N LEU A 70 50.95 -58.95 -37.19
CA LEU A 70 49.65 -58.32 -37.41
C LEU A 70 49.13 -57.68 -36.14
N SER A 71 49.27 -58.34 -34.98
CA SER A 71 48.90 -57.78 -33.68
C SER A 71 49.70 -56.49 -33.37
N GLU A 72 51.00 -56.48 -33.65
CA GLU A 72 51.82 -55.26 -33.46
C GLU A 72 51.45 -54.12 -34.41
N ARG A 73 51.09 -54.42 -35.66
CA ARG A 73 50.63 -53.39 -36.62
C ARG A 73 49.28 -52.81 -36.22
N LEU A 74 48.38 -53.66 -35.71
CA LEU A 74 47.07 -53.24 -35.21
C LEU A 74 47.21 -52.39 -33.94
N ALA A 75 48.07 -52.79 -33.00
CA ALA A 75 48.39 -52.01 -31.81
C ALA A 75 48.99 -50.63 -32.15
N ARG A 76 49.92 -50.55 -33.12
CA ARG A 76 50.47 -49.27 -33.62
C ARG A 76 49.40 -48.39 -34.26
N ALA A 77 48.49 -48.96 -35.05
CA ALA A 77 47.40 -48.23 -35.67
C ALA A 77 46.40 -47.70 -34.63
N GLU A 78 46.09 -48.48 -33.59
CA GLU A 78 45.25 -48.06 -32.47
C GLU A 78 45.90 -46.94 -31.66
N GLN A 79 47.20 -47.04 -31.38
CA GLN A 79 47.95 -45.99 -30.69
C GLN A 79 47.96 -44.68 -31.49
N LEU A 80 48.17 -44.74 -32.81
CA LEU A 80 48.07 -43.57 -33.69
C LEU A 80 46.66 -42.97 -33.69
N ARG A 81 45.62 -43.81 -33.75
CA ARG A 81 44.23 -43.36 -33.67
C ARG A 81 43.92 -42.68 -32.35
N GLN A 82 44.38 -43.24 -31.22
CA GLN A 82 44.23 -42.64 -29.90
C GLN A 82 44.93 -41.28 -29.82
N SER A 83 46.18 -41.18 -30.31
CA SER A 83 46.93 -39.92 -30.34
C SER A 83 46.23 -38.81 -31.16
N LEU A 84 45.63 -39.16 -32.30
CA LEU A 84 44.87 -38.21 -33.13
C LEU A 84 43.55 -37.79 -32.48
N LEU A 85 42.87 -38.69 -31.79
CA LEU A 85 41.66 -38.37 -31.04
C LEU A 85 41.97 -37.46 -29.84
N GLU A 86 43.08 -37.70 -29.15
CA GLU A 86 43.57 -36.83 -28.08
C GLU A 86 43.93 -35.44 -28.62
N GLU A 87 44.65 -35.33 -29.74
CA GLU A 87 44.93 -34.05 -30.37
C GLU A 87 43.66 -33.29 -30.77
N ARG A 88 42.70 -33.98 -31.37
CA ARG A 88 41.40 -33.39 -31.74
C ARG A 88 40.64 -32.92 -30.50
N SER A 89 40.64 -33.70 -29.42
CA SER A 89 40.04 -33.33 -28.13
C SER A 89 40.74 -32.10 -27.53
N LYS A 90 42.07 -32.05 -27.54
CA LYS A 90 42.86 -30.89 -27.09
C LYS A 90 42.54 -29.63 -27.91
N ARG A 91 42.45 -29.73 -29.24
CA ARG A 91 42.06 -28.60 -30.11
C ARG A 91 40.62 -28.15 -29.88
N ALA A 92 39.69 -29.09 -29.70
CA ALA A 92 38.30 -28.78 -29.38
C ALA A 92 38.16 -28.04 -28.04
N ARG A 93 38.92 -28.45 -27.01
CA ARG A 93 38.96 -27.76 -25.70
C ARG A 93 39.51 -26.35 -25.83
N ARG A 94 40.59 -26.14 -26.60
CA ARG A 94 41.16 -24.79 -26.86
C ARG A 94 40.15 -23.87 -27.55
N LEU A 95 39.48 -24.36 -28.61
CA LEU A 95 38.45 -23.58 -29.31
C LEU A 95 37.23 -23.29 -28.42
N SER A 96 36.85 -24.23 -27.55
CA SER A 96 35.78 -24.01 -26.56
C SER A 96 36.18 -22.89 -25.60
N PHE A 97 37.41 -22.93 -25.08
CA PHE A 97 37.94 -21.91 -24.17
C PHE A 97 37.97 -20.52 -24.82
N GLU A 98 38.51 -20.39 -26.05
CA GLU A 98 38.52 -19.11 -26.77
C GLU A 98 37.11 -18.56 -27.03
N ASN A 99 36.14 -19.43 -27.33
CA ASN A 99 34.76 -19.01 -27.56
C ASN A 99 34.09 -18.54 -26.26
N VAL A 100 34.38 -19.21 -25.13
CA VAL A 100 33.94 -18.79 -23.80
C VAL A 100 34.55 -17.44 -23.44
N GLU A 101 35.84 -17.24 -23.70
CA GLU A 101 36.54 -15.98 -23.44
C GLU A 101 35.97 -14.82 -24.28
N ARG A 102 35.79 -15.04 -25.60
CA ARG A 102 35.11 -14.05 -26.47
C ARG A 102 33.68 -13.76 -26.02
N ALA A 103 32.95 -14.75 -25.50
CA ALA A 103 31.62 -14.54 -24.95
C ALA A 103 31.67 -13.71 -23.65
N ARG A 104 32.65 -13.95 -22.78
CA ARG A 104 32.89 -13.15 -21.57
C ARG A 104 33.20 -11.70 -21.93
N GLU A 105 34.07 -11.45 -22.90
CA GLU A 105 34.38 -10.09 -23.36
C GLU A 105 33.15 -9.36 -23.91
N ARG A 106 32.31 -10.03 -24.70
CA ARG A 106 31.06 -9.44 -25.22
C ARG A 106 30.11 -9.07 -24.09
N ARG A 107 29.93 -9.96 -23.10
CA ARG A 107 29.11 -9.68 -21.90
C ARG A 107 29.67 -8.53 -21.10
N ALA A 108 31.00 -8.46 -20.91
CA ALA A 108 31.65 -7.35 -20.20
C ALA A 108 31.45 -6.01 -20.92
N ARG A 109 31.63 -5.96 -22.26
CA ARG A 109 31.38 -4.76 -23.06
C ARG A 109 29.91 -4.32 -22.99
N GLU A 110 28.97 -5.26 -23.00
CA GLU A 110 27.55 -4.93 -22.91
C GLU A 110 27.17 -4.41 -21.52
N ARG A 111 27.73 -5.00 -20.44
CA ARG A 111 27.58 -4.48 -19.07
C ARG A 111 28.10 -3.05 -18.94
N ILE A 112 29.29 -2.77 -19.48
CA ILE A 112 29.87 -1.42 -19.48
C ILE A 112 28.95 -0.42 -20.20
N LYS A 113 28.45 -0.78 -21.40
CA LYS A 113 27.48 0.06 -22.12
C LYS A 113 26.21 0.30 -21.32
N GLN A 114 25.67 -0.72 -20.68
CA GLN A 114 24.48 -0.62 -19.85
C GLN A 114 24.71 0.32 -18.66
N CYS A 115 25.85 0.21 -17.97
CA CYS A 115 26.23 1.12 -16.90
C CYS A 115 26.30 2.58 -17.37
N PHE A 116 26.89 2.85 -18.56
CA PHE A 116 26.92 4.20 -19.12
C PHE A 116 25.52 4.75 -19.44
N LEU A 117 24.64 3.92 -20.01
CA LEU A 117 23.26 4.32 -20.31
C LEU A 117 22.47 4.60 -19.03
N GLU A 118 22.64 3.79 -17.98
CA GLU A 118 22.00 4.03 -16.69
C GLU A 118 22.53 5.30 -16.01
N ALA A 119 23.85 5.52 -16.02
CA ALA A 119 24.45 6.74 -15.50
C ALA A 119 23.95 7.99 -16.24
N ALA A 120 23.85 7.93 -17.57
CA ALA A 120 23.31 9.02 -18.38
C ALA A 120 21.82 9.29 -18.06
N ARG A 121 21.00 8.24 -17.90
CA ARG A 121 19.59 8.38 -17.48
C ARG A 121 19.50 9.01 -16.09
N ALA A 122 20.29 8.54 -15.12
CA ALA A 122 20.32 9.09 -13.77
C ALA A 122 20.73 10.56 -13.74
N ALA A 123 21.74 10.95 -14.54
CA ALA A 123 22.16 12.34 -14.68
C ALA A 123 21.04 13.23 -15.25
N ARG A 124 20.32 12.77 -16.29
CA ARG A 124 19.16 13.49 -16.86
C ARG A 124 18.04 13.68 -15.83
N VAL A 125 17.72 12.64 -15.06
CA VAL A 125 16.69 12.72 -14.00
C VAL A 125 17.11 13.70 -12.91
N ARG A 126 18.38 13.68 -12.47
CA ARG A 126 18.91 14.65 -11.49
C ARG A 126 18.82 16.09 -12.01
N LEU A 127 19.17 16.32 -13.27
CA LEU A 127 19.07 17.65 -13.88
C LEU A 127 17.60 18.11 -13.99
N ALA A 128 16.70 17.23 -14.42
CA ALA A 128 15.26 17.52 -14.48
C ALA A 128 14.67 17.84 -13.10
N ARG A 129 15.08 17.10 -12.06
CA ARG A 129 14.67 17.37 -10.68
C ARG A 129 15.17 18.73 -10.18
N LYS A 130 16.42 19.09 -10.50
CA LYS A 130 16.98 20.43 -10.18
C LYS A 130 16.18 21.54 -10.87
N ARG A 131 15.87 21.40 -12.16
CA ARG A 131 15.07 22.38 -12.92
C ARG A 131 13.66 22.55 -12.35
N ARG A 132 12.96 21.45 -12.07
CA ARG A 132 11.64 21.49 -11.43
C ARG A 132 11.69 22.15 -10.06
N LYS A 133 12.72 21.86 -9.26
CA LYS A 133 12.90 22.50 -7.95
C LYS A 133 13.07 24.02 -8.08
N SER A 134 13.91 24.49 -9.00
CA SER A 134 14.09 25.94 -9.23
C SER A 134 12.83 26.62 -9.76
N GLU A 135 12.07 25.96 -10.64
CA GLU A 135 10.79 26.46 -11.15
C GLU A 135 9.75 26.60 -10.02
N ILE A 136 9.64 25.59 -9.15
CA ILE A 136 8.75 25.62 -7.99
C ILE A 136 9.18 26.74 -7.02
N GLU A 137 10.47 26.89 -6.74
CA GLU A 137 10.98 27.97 -5.89
C GLU A 137 10.70 29.37 -6.48
N GLU A 138 10.78 29.52 -7.80
CA GLU A 138 10.40 30.76 -8.47
C GLU A 138 8.90 31.04 -8.39
N LEU A 139 8.06 30.04 -8.63
CA LEU A 139 6.61 30.17 -8.47
C LEU A 139 6.22 30.53 -7.04
N MET A 140 6.87 29.91 -6.05
CA MET A 140 6.69 30.23 -4.63
C MET A 140 7.08 31.68 -4.32
N ARG A 141 8.22 32.17 -4.84
CA ARG A 141 8.62 33.59 -4.71
C ARG A 141 7.61 34.53 -5.34
N ARG A 142 7.11 34.23 -6.54
CA ARG A 142 6.07 35.03 -7.21
C ARG A 142 4.75 35.02 -6.42
N ALA A 143 4.35 33.88 -5.87
CA ALA A 143 3.16 33.78 -5.03
C ALA A 143 3.32 34.57 -3.72
N ALA A 144 4.47 34.48 -3.06
CA ALA A 144 4.78 35.25 -1.86
C ALA A 144 4.73 36.77 -2.14
N ALA A 145 5.29 37.23 -3.25
CA ALA A 145 5.21 38.64 -3.65
C ALA A 145 3.77 39.11 -3.92
N LYS A 146 2.92 38.27 -4.56
CA LYS A 146 1.50 38.57 -4.73
C LYS A 146 0.76 38.63 -3.40
N ASN A 147 1.02 37.70 -2.47
CA ASN A 147 0.43 37.72 -1.14
C ASN A 147 0.83 38.96 -0.35
N ALA A 148 2.10 39.38 -0.42
CA ALA A 148 2.57 40.61 0.20
C ALA A 148 1.83 41.84 -0.34
N ARG A 149 1.57 41.91 -1.66
CA ARG A 149 0.76 42.99 -2.25
C ARG A 149 -0.68 42.97 -1.74
N VAL A 150 -1.31 41.80 -1.65
CA VAL A 150 -2.68 41.66 -1.12
C VAL A 150 -2.73 42.12 0.34
N HIS A 151 -1.74 41.77 1.16
CA HIS A 151 -1.65 42.25 2.54
C HIS A 151 -1.49 43.76 2.62
N SER A 152 -0.59 44.34 1.82
CA SER A 152 -0.41 45.80 1.74
C SER A 152 -1.69 46.53 1.34
N VAL A 153 -2.42 46.03 0.33
CA VAL A 153 -3.72 46.61 -0.08
C VAL A 153 -4.75 46.50 1.04
N ARG A 154 -4.85 45.33 1.70
CA ARG A 154 -5.77 45.13 2.81
C ARG A 154 -5.49 46.09 3.96
N ASP A 155 -4.21 46.30 4.29
CA ASP A 155 -3.82 47.16 5.39
C ASP A 155 -4.02 48.65 5.04
N ALA A 156 -3.81 49.04 3.77
CA ALA A 156 -4.17 50.37 3.28
C ALA A 156 -5.68 50.63 3.32
N VAL A 157 -6.52 49.64 2.97
CA VAL A 157 -7.99 49.75 3.10
C VAL A 157 -8.39 49.92 4.55
N ARG A 158 -7.81 49.14 5.47
CA ARG A 158 -8.06 49.28 6.92
C ARG A 158 -7.64 50.64 7.46
N ALA A 159 -6.49 51.15 7.02
CA ALA A 159 -6.03 52.50 7.38
C ALA A 159 -7.03 53.57 6.91
N LYS A 160 -7.45 53.51 5.64
CA LYS A 160 -8.47 54.42 5.09
C LYS A 160 -9.80 54.35 5.86
N GLU A 161 -10.28 53.15 6.16
CA GLU A 161 -11.50 52.97 6.96
C GLU A 161 -11.36 53.59 8.36
N SER A 162 -10.18 53.49 8.98
CA SER A 162 -9.92 54.09 10.29
C SER A 162 -9.90 55.62 10.23
N GLU A 163 -9.30 56.21 9.18
CA GLU A 163 -9.32 57.66 8.94
C GLU A 163 -10.74 58.19 8.67
N GLU A 164 -11.54 57.45 7.91
CA GLU A 164 -12.95 57.79 7.67
C GLU A 164 -13.77 57.74 8.97
N ARG A 165 -13.52 56.75 9.84
CA ARG A 165 -14.18 56.68 11.16
C ARG A 165 -13.84 57.89 12.02
N VAL A 166 -12.56 58.23 12.15
CA VAL A 166 -12.11 59.42 12.90
C VAL A 166 -12.72 60.69 12.33
N SER A 167 -12.82 60.80 11.00
CA SER A 167 -13.47 61.94 10.33
C SER A 167 -14.96 62.04 10.64
N ARG A 168 -15.68 60.91 10.66
CA ARG A 168 -17.10 60.85 11.03
C ARG A 168 -17.32 61.20 12.51
N GLU A 169 -16.46 60.72 13.40
CA GLU A 169 -16.50 61.05 14.83
C GLU A 169 -16.32 62.55 15.06
N LYS A 170 -15.31 63.17 14.41
CA LYS A 170 -15.10 64.63 14.47
C LYS A 170 -16.30 65.41 13.93
N ALA A 171 -16.89 64.98 12.81
CA ALA A 171 -18.07 65.62 12.23
C ALA A 171 -19.29 65.52 13.16
N LEU A 172 -19.52 64.35 13.77
CA LEU A 172 -20.59 64.16 14.75
C LEU A 172 -20.37 65.03 15.99
N ALA A 173 -19.16 65.06 16.54
CA ALA A 173 -18.82 65.91 17.68
C ALA A 173 -19.07 67.40 17.38
N CYS A 174 -18.71 67.86 16.17
CA CYS A 174 -18.99 69.23 15.75
C CYS A 174 -20.50 69.52 15.67
N ARG A 175 -21.30 68.59 15.11
CA ARG A 175 -22.76 68.72 15.02
C ARG A 175 -23.41 68.75 16.40
N LEU A 176 -22.94 67.91 17.33
CA LEU A 176 -23.44 67.87 18.71
C LEU A 176 -23.16 69.18 19.43
N ARG A 177 -21.92 69.70 19.36
CA ARG A 177 -21.58 71.02 19.94
C ARG A 177 -22.44 72.15 19.36
N LEU A 178 -22.70 72.13 18.05
CA LEU A 178 -23.59 73.12 17.41
C LEU A 178 -25.03 73.00 17.92
N ALA A 179 -25.54 71.78 18.06
CA ALA A 179 -26.88 71.53 18.58
C ALA A 179 -27.01 71.96 20.04
N GLU A 180 -25.99 71.71 20.88
CA GLU A 180 -25.92 72.18 22.26
C GLU A 180 -25.97 73.71 22.34
N ARG A 181 -25.19 74.41 21.50
CA ARG A 181 -25.24 75.88 21.40
C ARG A 181 -26.64 76.37 21.02
N ARG A 182 -27.25 75.82 19.97
CA ARG A 182 -28.63 76.16 19.56
C ARG A 182 -29.65 75.90 20.65
N ARG A 183 -29.51 74.79 21.38
CA ARG A 183 -30.38 74.47 22.52
C ARG A 183 -30.22 75.50 23.63
N GLY A 184 -29.00 75.89 23.96
CA GLY A 184 -28.71 76.95 24.93
C GLY A 184 -29.29 78.31 24.51
N GLU A 185 -29.15 78.68 23.23
CA GLU A 185 -29.74 79.91 22.68
C GLU A 185 -31.27 79.88 22.71
N ASN A 186 -31.91 78.76 22.34
CA ASN A 186 -33.36 78.61 22.39
C ASN A 186 -33.89 78.66 23.83
N LEU A 187 -33.18 78.06 24.78
CA LEU A 187 -33.52 78.15 26.20
C LEU A 187 -33.37 79.60 26.73
N ARG A 188 -32.41 80.37 26.21
CA ARG A 188 -32.26 81.81 26.54
C ARG A 188 -33.30 82.70 25.85
N ARG A 189 -33.77 82.33 24.66
CA ARG A 189 -34.77 83.08 23.86
C ARG A 189 -36.22 82.74 24.16
N SER A 190 -36.50 81.78 25.04
CA SER A 190 -37.86 81.40 25.41
C SER A 190 -38.31 82.12 26.70
N PRO A 191 -38.95 83.30 26.64
CA PRO A 191 -39.71 83.79 27.77
C PRO A 191 -40.86 82.83 28.03
N ARG A 192 -40.89 82.27 29.24
CA ARG A 192 -41.99 81.41 29.73
C ARG A 192 -43.30 82.19 29.64
N SER A 193 -44.11 81.92 28.63
CA SER A 193 -45.54 82.27 28.60
C SER A 193 -46.35 81.02 28.95
N PRO A 194 -47.00 80.96 30.12
CA PRO A 194 -47.71 79.78 30.59
C PRO A 194 -49.16 79.77 30.08
N LYS A 195 -49.41 79.49 28.80
CA LYS A 195 -50.82 79.38 28.30
C LYS A 195 -51.14 78.27 27.29
N SER A 196 -50.25 77.32 26.98
CA SER A 196 -50.51 76.34 25.89
C SER A 196 -50.45 74.86 26.28
N ALA A 197 -50.92 74.48 27.48
CA ALA A 197 -50.93 73.08 27.93
C ALA A 197 -52.28 72.34 27.76
N ALA A 198 -53.27 72.92 27.05
CA ALA A 198 -54.65 72.45 27.14
C ALA A 198 -55.23 71.70 25.92
N LEU A 199 -54.46 71.35 24.87
CA LEU A 199 -55.07 70.86 23.61
C LEU A 199 -54.50 69.55 23.00
N ALA A 200 -53.73 68.75 23.75
CA ALA A 200 -53.17 67.49 23.24
C ALA A 200 -53.79 66.22 23.86
N SER A 201 -55.09 66.24 24.15
CA SER A 201 -55.83 65.09 24.73
C SER A 201 -57.03 64.68 23.86
N ARG A 202 -56.82 64.40 22.56
CA ARG A 202 -57.88 63.82 21.72
C ARG A 202 -57.37 63.13 20.45
N SER A 203 -56.65 62.02 20.62
CA SER A 203 -56.57 60.97 19.59
C SER A 203 -56.49 59.60 20.25
N GLY A 204 -57.65 59.06 20.61
CA GLY A 204 -57.84 57.71 21.15
C GLY A 204 -57.64 56.62 20.09
N GLY A 205 -56.44 56.52 19.53
CA GLY A 205 -55.98 55.33 18.81
C GLY A 205 -55.23 54.43 19.78
N GLY A 206 -55.89 53.40 20.32
CA GLY A 206 -55.36 52.63 21.44
C GLY A 206 -54.03 51.89 21.15
N PRO A 207 -53.16 51.72 22.16
CA PRO A 207 -51.82 51.12 22.06
C PRO A 207 -51.79 49.66 21.54
N ARG A 208 -52.96 49.00 21.41
CA ARG A 208 -53.07 47.65 20.84
C ARG A 208 -52.84 47.58 19.33
N ARG A 209 -53.17 48.62 18.56
CA ARG A 209 -52.97 48.60 17.09
C ARG A 209 -51.52 48.81 16.70
N GLU A 210 -50.78 49.65 17.43
CA GLU A 210 -49.34 49.84 17.21
C GLU A 210 -48.53 48.61 17.63
N ALA A 211 -48.89 47.95 18.74
CA ALA A 211 -48.28 46.69 19.15
C ALA A 211 -48.47 45.58 18.10
N ALA A 212 -49.68 45.46 17.52
CA ALA A 212 -49.97 44.49 16.46
C ALA A 212 -49.19 44.79 15.16
N ALA A 213 -49.05 46.06 14.78
CA ALA A 213 -48.26 46.48 13.62
C ALA A 213 -46.76 46.18 13.82
N CYS A 214 -46.22 46.42 15.01
CA CYS A 214 -44.84 46.06 15.37
C CYS A 214 -44.59 44.55 15.26
N VAL A 215 -45.51 43.72 15.74
CA VAL A 215 -45.40 42.24 15.64
C VAL A 215 -45.41 41.78 14.18
N LEU A 216 -46.28 42.34 13.33
CA LEU A 216 -46.33 42.03 11.89
C LEU A 216 -45.06 42.46 11.15
N ILE A 217 -44.53 43.65 11.45
CA ILE A 217 -43.26 44.15 10.87
C ILE A 217 -42.09 43.26 11.28
N GLN A 218 -42.01 42.89 12.57
CA GLN A 218 -40.97 41.99 13.08
C GLN A 218 -41.07 40.59 12.47
N ARG A 219 -42.28 40.09 12.21
CA ARG A 219 -42.50 38.81 11.52
C ARG A 219 -42.02 38.87 10.07
N ARG A 220 -42.44 39.88 9.30
CA ARG A 220 -41.96 40.09 7.92
C ARG A 220 -40.45 40.28 7.81
N TRP A 221 -39.85 41.00 8.77
CA TRP A 221 -38.39 41.15 8.83
C TRP A 221 -37.65 39.85 9.12
N ARG A 222 -38.22 38.97 9.94
CA ARG A 222 -37.67 37.62 10.20
C ARG A 222 -37.76 36.75 8.95
N GLU A 223 -38.92 36.69 8.32
CA GLU A 223 -39.15 35.95 7.05
C GLU A 223 -38.18 36.43 5.94
N ALA A 224 -38.00 37.74 5.78
CA ALA A 224 -37.07 38.30 4.79
C ALA A 224 -35.59 37.94 5.08
N ARG A 225 -35.20 37.81 6.36
CA ARG A 225 -33.85 37.40 6.75
C ARG A 225 -33.59 35.92 6.52
N GLU A 226 -34.59 35.07 6.73
CA GLU A 226 -34.53 33.64 6.43
C GLU A 226 -34.34 33.41 4.93
N VAL A 227 -35.19 34.03 4.10
CA VAL A 227 -35.07 33.97 2.63
C VAL A 227 -33.69 34.46 2.18
N ARG A 228 -33.16 35.52 2.80
CA ARG A 228 -31.80 36.00 2.51
C ARG A 228 -30.71 34.99 2.91
N ALA A 229 -30.82 34.33 4.06
CA ALA A 229 -29.87 33.30 4.49
C ALA A 229 -29.92 32.07 3.56
N ALA A 230 -31.12 31.66 3.15
CA ALA A 230 -31.36 30.62 2.16
C ALA A 230 -30.69 30.94 0.82
N ARG A 231 -30.90 32.17 0.31
CA ARG A 231 -30.24 32.67 -0.92
C ARG A 231 -28.73 32.73 -0.79
N LEU A 232 -28.20 33.12 0.38
CA LEU A 232 -26.75 33.11 0.63
C LEU A 232 -26.16 31.70 0.60
N PHE A 233 -26.88 30.71 1.13
CA PHE A 233 -26.49 29.30 1.01
C PHE A 233 -26.54 28.84 -0.44
N ALA A 234 -27.64 29.07 -1.16
CA ALA A 234 -27.79 28.70 -2.56
C ALA A 234 -26.75 29.37 -3.46
N ALA A 235 -26.31 30.59 -3.14
CA ALA A 235 -25.23 31.28 -3.84
C ALA A 235 -23.83 30.74 -3.49
N ALA A 236 -23.65 30.22 -2.27
CA ALA A 236 -22.37 29.64 -1.83
C ALA A 236 -22.12 28.23 -2.38
N VAL A 237 -23.17 27.51 -2.75
CA VAL A 237 -23.14 26.13 -3.23
C VAL A 237 -23.29 26.10 -4.76
N PRO A 238 -22.47 25.31 -5.50
CA PRO A 238 -22.64 25.18 -6.95
C PRO A 238 -24.02 24.64 -7.33
N LYS A 239 -24.63 25.18 -8.41
CA LYS A 239 -25.95 24.74 -8.89
C LYS A 239 -26.01 23.24 -9.20
N TRP A 240 -24.93 22.69 -9.78
CA TRP A 240 -24.85 21.26 -10.10
C TRP A 240 -24.96 20.38 -8.85
N PHE A 241 -24.43 20.84 -7.71
CA PHE A 241 -24.47 20.10 -6.45
C PHE A 241 -25.91 20.02 -5.91
N LEU A 242 -26.63 21.15 -5.94
CA LEU A 242 -28.03 21.20 -5.51
C LEU A 242 -28.94 20.41 -6.45
N ALA A 243 -28.74 20.50 -7.76
CA ALA A 243 -29.50 19.75 -8.75
C ALA A 243 -29.31 18.24 -8.56
N ARG A 244 -28.06 17.79 -8.38
CA ARG A 244 -27.74 16.39 -8.13
C ARG A 244 -28.33 15.91 -6.80
N ALA A 245 -28.23 16.71 -5.75
CA ALA A 245 -28.79 16.37 -4.45
C ALA A 245 -30.32 16.25 -4.52
N GLY A 246 -30.99 17.10 -5.30
CA GLY A 246 -32.44 17.01 -5.55
C GLY A 246 -32.84 15.75 -6.32
N ALA A 247 -32.12 15.42 -7.39
CA ALA A 247 -32.34 14.18 -8.15
C ALA A 247 -32.16 12.94 -7.27
N ALA A 248 -31.04 12.86 -6.54
CA ALA A 248 -30.74 11.74 -5.64
C ALA A 248 -31.75 11.63 -4.49
N ALA A 249 -32.12 12.76 -3.86
CA ALA A 249 -33.15 12.76 -2.81
C ALA A 249 -34.52 12.32 -3.34
N SER A 250 -34.81 12.47 -4.64
CA SER A 250 -36.08 12.07 -5.24
C SER A 250 -36.08 10.64 -5.76
N GLY A 251 -34.99 9.88 -5.57
CA GLY A 251 -34.83 8.53 -6.12
C GLY A 251 -34.59 8.51 -7.63
N GLY A 252 -34.18 9.64 -8.23
CA GLY A 252 -33.81 9.69 -9.65
C GLY A 252 -32.55 8.88 -9.92
N GLU A 253 -32.55 8.11 -11.02
CA GLU A 253 -31.40 7.28 -11.42
C GLU A 253 -30.14 8.12 -11.67
N ASP A 254 -29.00 7.52 -11.37
CA ASP A 254 -27.67 8.08 -11.57
C ASP A 254 -27.45 8.51 -13.03
N LEU A 255 -26.72 9.61 -13.25
CA LEU A 255 -26.27 9.98 -14.59
C LEU A 255 -25.53 8.80 -15.24
N PRO A 256 -25.83 8.48 -16.52
CA PRO A 256 -25.21 7.36 -17.22
C PRO A 256 -23.69 7.43 -17.07
N THR A 257 -23.10 6.32 -16.61
CA THR A 257 -21.66 6.19 -16.49
C THR A 257 -21.09 6.00 -17.90
N PRO A 258 -20.05 6.77 -18.30
CA PRO A 258 -19.40 6.55 -19.59
C PRO A 258 -18.87 5.11 -19.65
N GLU A 259 -19.16 4.40 -20.73
CA GLU A 259 -18.65 3.03 -20.95
C GLU A 259 -17.12 3.03 -20.92
N GLY A 260 -16.53 2.05 -20.22
CA GLY A 260 -15.08 1.81 -20.19
C GLY A 260 -14.29 2.54 -19.09
N VAL A 261 -14.95 3.29 -18.19
CA VAL A 261 -14.28 3.90 -17.02
C VAL A 261 -14.62 3.13 -15.75
N ASP A 262 -13.61 2.89 -14.91
CA ASP A 262 -13.77 2.26 -13.59
C ASP A 262 -14.82 3.01 -12.75
N ARG A 263 -15.89 2.30 -12.39
CA ARG A 263 -17.04 2.80 -11.65
C ARG A 263 -16.63 3.30 -10.27
N ASP A 264 -15.70 2.61 -9.60
CA ASP A 264 -15.28 2.92 -8.25
C ASP A 264 -14.41 4.19 -8.24
N TYR A 265 -13.54 4.34 -9.24
CA TYR A 265 -12.76 5.56 -9.43
C TYR A 265 -13.65 6.79 -9.66
N LEU A 266 -14.70 6.65 -10.50
CA LEU A 266 -15.64 7.75 -10.74
C LEU A 266 -16.48 8.08 -9.51
N ALA A 267 -16.93 7.09 -8.75
CA ALA A 267 -17.65 7.29 -7.50
C ALA A 267 -16.77 8.08 -6.51
N TYR A 268 -15.52 7.66 -6.32
CA TYR A 268 -14.57 8.35 -5.43
C TYR A 268 -14.27 9.78 -5.88
N LYS A 269 -14.05 10.00 -7.18
CA LYS A 269 -13.80 11.35 -7.73
C LYS A 269 -15.00 12.28 -7.48
N ARG A 270 -16.22 11.79 -7.73
CA ARG A 270 -17.46 12.55 -7.48
C ARG A 270 -17.61 12.87 -5.99
N PHE A 271 -17.29 11.91 -5.12
CA PHE A 271 -17.30 12.12 -3.68
C PHE A 271 -16.32 13.21 -3.24
N GLU A 272 -15.09 13.21 -3.76
CA GLU A 272 -14.11 14.26 -3.47
C GLU A 272 -14.57 15.64 -3.95
N GLU A 273 -15.22 15.73 -5.12
CA GLU A 273 -15.81 16.97 -5.62
C GLU A 273 -16.92 17.49 -4.68
N CYS A 274 -17.83 16.62 -4.24
CA CYS A 274 -18.89 16.94 -3.28
C CYS A 274 -18.34 17.32 -1.89
N SER A 275 -17.36 16.56 -1.40
CA SER A 275 -16.66 16.80 -0.15
C SER A 275 -15.95 18.16 -0.16
N ALA A 276 -15.31 18.52 -1.28
CA ALA A 276 -14.68 19.83 -1.46
C ALA A 276 -15.70 20.97 -1.38
N VAL A 277 -16.93 20.79 -1.88
CA VAL A 277 -18.01 21.78 -1.74
C VAL A 277 -18.41 21.95 -0.28
N VAL A 278 -18.71 20.85 0.42
CA VAL A 278 -19.16 20.84 1.82
C VAL A 278 -18.11 21.42 2.78
N ARG A 279 -16.82 21.23 2.49
CA ARG A 279 -15.70 21.75 3.31
C ARG A 279 -15.40 23.24 3.07
N ARG A 280 -16.00 23.90 2.07
CA ARG A 280 -15.75 25.33 1.80
C ARG A 280 -16.15 26.19 3.00
N PRO A 281 -15.28 27.08 3.49
CA PRO A 281 -15.62 27.98 4.60
C PRO A 281 -16.83 28.87 4.32
N SER A 282 -17.06 29.26 3.06
CA SER A 282 -18.24 30.03 2.66
C SER A 282 -19.53 29.24 2.81
N VAL A 283 -19.53 27.96 2.43
CA VAL A 283 -20.66 27.04 2.57
C VAL A 283 -20.96 26.81 4.04
N LEU A 284 -19.95 26.46 4.85
CA LEU A 284 -20.11 26.27 6.30
C LEU A 284 -20.70 27.50 6.99
N ARG A 285 -20.19 28.71 6.70
CA ARG A 285 -20.73 29.96 7.25
C ARG A 285 -22.17 30.21 6.81
N ALA A 286 -22.48 30.01 5.54
CA ALA A 286 -23.83 30.19 5.02
C ALA A 286 -24.82 29.21 5.66
N THR A 287 -24.42 27.94 5.81
CA THR A 287 -25.19 26.91 6.52
C THR A 287 -25.41 27.27 7.98
N SER A 288 -24.35 27.65 8.72
CA SER A 288 -24.49 28.06 10.11
C SER A 288 -25.44 29.25 10.27
N CYS A 289 -25.35 30.25 9.39
CA CYS A 289 -26.27 31.38 9.37
C CYS A 289 -27.71 30.95 9.09
N LEU A 290 -27.93 30.03 8.15
CA LEU A 290 -29.25 29.48 7.86
C LEU A 290 -29.83 28.75 9.09
N LEU A 291 -29.09 27.81 9.66
CA LEU A 291 -29.55 26.99 10.78
C LEU A 291 -29.84 27.84 12.04
N GLN A 292 -29.00 28.84 12.33
CA GLN A 292 -29.26 29.78 13.43
C GLN A 292 -30.57 30.55 13.26
N ARG A 293 -30.97 30.87 12.03
CA ARG A 293 -32.23 31.58 11.76
C ARG A 293 -33.43 30.67 11.92
N VAL A 294 -33.33 29.44 11.45
CA VAL A 294 -34.37 28.42 11.65
C VAL A 294 -34.58 28.16 13.15
N ALA A 295 -33.51 28.01 13.93
CA ALA A 295 -33.60 27.84 15.38
C ALA A 295 -34.27 29.04 16.10
N GLN A 296 -33.97 30.28 15.67
CA GLN A 296 -34.59 31.50 16.22
C GLN A 296 -36.11 31.59 15.97
N ARG A 297 -36.62 30.86 14.97
CA ARG A 297 -38.06 30.82 14.64
C ARG A 297 -38.83 29.82 15.49
N GLY A 298 -38.25 28.64 15.74
CA GLY A 298 -38.85 27.59 16.57
C GLY A 298 -38.85 27.88 18.08
N GLY A 299 -38.29 29.03 18.52
CA GLY A 299 -38.13 29.34 19.93
C GLY A 299 -37.11 28.45 20.65
N SER A 300 -36.41 27.58 19.90
CA SER A 300 -35.39 26.69 20.41
C SER A 300 -34.13 27.51 20.76
N PRO A 301 -33.46 27.19 21.88
CA PRO A 301 -32.20 27.84 22.22
C PRO A 301 -31.21 27.69 21.05
N PRO A 302 -30.40 28.72 20.78
CA PRO A 302 -29.43 28.65 19.71
C PRO A 302 -28.52 27.45 19.93
N PRO A 303 -28.18 26.74 18.85
CA PRO A 303 -27.42 25.52 18.97
C PRO A 303 -26.04 25.73 19.59
N GLY A 304 -25.64 24.83 20.48
CA GLY A 304 -24.41 24.98 21.27
C GLY A 304 -23.17 25.24 20.43
N ASN A 305 -22.97 24.49 19.33
CA ASN A 305 -21.90 24.74 18.37
C ASN A 305 -22.43 24.82 16.93
N PRO A 306 -22.57 26.03 16.34
CA PRO A 306 -23.16 26.21 15.02
C PRO A 306 -22.32 25.61 13.89
N ALA A 307 -21.03 25.37 14.11
CA ALA A 307 -20.18 24.69 13.14
C ALA A 307 -20.41 23.17 13.16
N ARG A 308 -20.69 22.58 14.33
CA ARG A 308 -21.04 21.15 14.43
C ARG A 308 -22.36 20.89 13.71
N GLU A 309 -23.35 21.73 13.93
CA GLU A 309 -24.66 21.56 13.28
C GLU A 309 -24.61 21.79 11.77
N ALA A 310 -23.85 22.78 11.31
CA ALA A 310 -23.64 22.96 9.88
C ALA A 310 -23.02 21.71 9.25
N ARG A 311 -22.07 21.05 9.92
CA ARG A 311 -21.49 19.79 9.44
C ARG A 311 -22.50 18.64 9.46
N THR A 312 -23.30 18.50 10.52
CA THR A 312 -24.36 17.48 10.61
C THR A 312 -25.41 17.65 9.51
N PHE A 313 -25.81 18.89 9.22
CA PHE A 313 -26.71 19.20 8.10
C PHE A 313 -26.08 18.89 6.75
N LEU A 314 -24.84 19.34 6.51
CA LEU A 314 -24.15 19.06 5.24
C LEU A 314 -23.83 17.57 5.04
N ALA A 315 -23.72 16.80 6.12
CA ALA A 315 -23.58 15.35 6.05
C ALA A 315 -24.79 14.70 5.38
N ALA A 316 -26.01 15.23 5.56
CA ALA A 316 -27.20 14.73 4.86
C ALA A 316 -27.02 14.76 3.33
N PHE A 317 -26.40 15.82 2.79
CA PHE A 317 -26.10 15.89 1.36
C PHE A 317 -25.09 14.82 0.93
N MET A 318 -24.05 14.57 1.74
CA MET A 318 -23.06 13.53 1.43
C MET A 318 -23.69 12.14 1.48
N ILE A 319 -24.57 11.87 2.45
CA ILE A 319 -25.31 10.61 2.60
C ILE A 319 -26.23 10.38 1.40
N VAL A 320 -26.96 11.40 0.96
CA VAL A 320 -27.87 11.30 -0.19
C VAL A 320 -27.11 11.14 -1.51
N LEU A 321 -25.98 11.84 -1.68
CA LEU A 321 -25.22 11.85 -2.93
C LEU A 321 -24.31 10.62 -3.11
N HIS A 322 -23.81 10.06 -2.01
CA HIS A 322 -22.80 9.01 -2.00
C HIS A 322 -23.05 7.98 -0.88
N PRO A 323 -24.24 7.35 -0.83
CA PRO A 323 -24.53 6.34 0.18
C PRO A 323 -23.53 5.17 0.13
N GLU A 324 -23.03 4.83 -1.05
CA GLU A 324 -22.07 3.75 -1.27
C GLU A 324 -20.67 3.98 -0.68
N ILE A 325 -20.29 5.24 -0.45
CA ILE A 325 -18.99 5.60 0.14
C ILE A 325 -19.14 5.94 1.63
N VAL A 326 -20.25 6.57 2.01
CA VAL A 326 -20.47 7.02 3.39
C VAL A 326 -20.94 5.87 4.29
N MET A 327 -21.73 4.93 3.76
CA MET A 327 -22.30 3.83 4.53
C MET A 327 -21.44 2.58 4.44
N SER A 328 -21.28 1.90 5.58
CA SER A 328 -20.46 0.70 5.71
C SER A 328 -21.17 -0.56 5.22
N ARG A 329 -22.50 -0.52 5.11
CA ARG A 329 -23.42 -1.66 4.91
C ARG A 329 -23.41 -2.69 6.05
N LYS A 330 -22.64 -2.45 7.12
CA LYS A 330 -22.60 -3.29 8.33
C LYS A 330 -23.79 -2.99 9.27
N LEU A 331 -24.24 -1.72 9.32
CA LEU A 331 -25.32 -1.24 10.19
C LEU A 331 -26.63 -1.02 9.43
N LYS A 332 -27.07 -2.01 8.64
CA LYS A 332 -28.13 -1.85 7.62
C LYS A 332 -29.38 -1.10 8.12
N ALA A 333 -29.98 -1.52 9.24
CA ALA A 333 -31.22 -0.92 9.73
C ALA A 333 -31.05 0.57 10.13
N VAL A 334 -29.92 0.93 10.76
CA VAL A 334 -29.65 2.31 11.21
C VAL A 334 -29.23 3.19 10.03
N GLU A 335 -28.46 2.63 9.09
CA GLU A 335 -28.05 3.31 7.85
C GLU A 335 -29.26 3.59 6.94
N GLU A 336 -30.22 2.67 6.84
CA GLU A 336 -31.47 2.85 6.09
C GLU A 336 -32.31 4.00 6.66
N VAL A 337 -32.55 4.02 7.97
CA VAL A 337 -33.27 5.12 8.65
C VAL A 337 -32.54 6.45 8.44
N LEU A 338 -31.21 6.47 8.57
CA LEU A 338 -30.43 7.67 8.36
C LEU A 338 -30.51 8.16 6.90
N GLN A 339 -30.48 7.26 5.93
CA GLN A 339 -30.58 7.59 4.51
C GLN A 339 -31.96 8.14 4.16
N GLU A 340 -33.03 7.55 4.71
CA GLU A 340 -34.39 8.03 4.52
C GLU A 340 -34.57 9.43 5.11
N GLU A 341 -34.17 9.65 6.36
CA GLU A 341 -34.26 10.96 7.01
C GLU A 341 -33.37 12.02 6.35
N SER A 342 -32.17 11.63 5.88
CA SER A 342 -31.30 12.53 5.10
C SER A 342 -31.97 12.94 3.79
N SER A 343 -32.60 12.00 3.08
CA SER A 343 -33.31 12.26 1.82
C SER A 343 -34.53 13.15 2.04
N ALA A 344 -35.31 12.89 3.09
CA ALA A 344 -36.45 13.70 3.47
C ALA A 344 -36.05 15.14 3.84
N LEU A 345 -34.96 15.31 4.60
CA LEU A 345 -34.40 16.61 4.97
C LEU A 345 -33.91 17.39 3.74
N VAL A 346 -33.13 16.76 2.86
CA VAL A 346 -32.61 17.43 1.65
C VAL A 346 -33.76 17.82 0.72
N ARG A 347 -34.78 16.97 0.56
CA ARG A 347 -35.97 17.28 -0.23
C ARG A 347 -36.74 18.46 0.34
N ALA A 348 -37.08 18.43 1.63
CA ALA A 348 -37.77 19.52 2.33
C ALA A 348 -36.98 20.84 2.22
N PHE A 349 -35.65 20.77 2.35
CA PHE A 349 -34.79 21.93 2.18
C PHE A 349 -34.86 22.52 0.75
N LEU A 350 -34.71 21.69 -0.29
CA LEU A 350 -34.73 22.16 -1.67
C LEU A 350 -36.11 22.72 -2.07
N ASP A 351 -37.17 22.07 -1.60
CA ASP A 351 -38.55 22.51 -1.81
C ASP A 351 -38.89 23.86 -1.17
N GLU A 352 -38.29 24.15 -0.01
CA GLU A 352 -38.51 25.41 0.72
C GLU A 352 -37.59 26.53 0.23
N VAL A 353 -36.30 26.22 0.04
CA VAL A 353 -35.25 27.24 -0.15
C VAL A 353 -34.95 27.52 -1.62
N VAL A 354 -35.06 26.52 -2.48
CA VAL A 354 -34.69 26.67 -3.90
C VAL A 354 -35.91 26.93 -4.78
N ALA A 355 -37.06 26.31 -4.48
CA ALA A 355 -38.27 26.46 -5.29
C ALA A 355 -39.13 27.70 -4.95
N GLU A 356 -38.73 28.51 -3.95
CA GLU A 356 -39.43 29.72 -3.48
C GLU A 356 -40.96 29.55 -3.26
N ARG A 357 -41.40 28.34 -2.89
CA ARG A 357 -42.81 28.01 -2.68
C ARG A 357 -43.28 28.53 -1.31
N LYS A 358 -44.41 29.25 -1.27
CA LYS A 358 -44.98 29.83 -0.03
C LYS A 358 -45.80 28.77 0.73
N GLY A 359 -45.50 28.51 2.01
CA GLY A 359 -46.30 27.61 2.87
C GLY A 359 -45.75 27.43 4.30
N ASN A 360 -46.45 26.62 5.12
CA ASN A 360 -46.10 26.27 6.52
C ASN A 360 -44.86 25.35 6.66
N ARG A 361 -43.96 25.36 5.68
CA ARG A 361 -42.90 24.37 5.46
C ARG A 361 -41.64 24.56 6.31
N ALA A 362 -41.48 25.71 6.96
CA ALA A 362 -40.38 25.90 7.91
C ALA A 362 -40.49 24.98 9.14
N GLU A 363 -41.71 24.71 9.63
CA GLU A 363 -41.95 23.77 10.72
C GLU A 363 -41.66 22.32 10.28
N GLU A 364 -41.99 21.99 9.02
CA GLU A 364 -41.66 20.71 8.40
C GLU A 364 -40.14 20.53 8.25
N PHE A 365 -39.43 21.55 7.74
CA PHE A 365 -37.97 21.54 7.64
C PHE A 365 -37.31 21.37 9.02
N GLU A 366 -37.76 22.11 10.03
CA GLU A 366 -37.25 21.99 11.39
C GLU A 366 -37.52 20.60 11.98
N GLY A 367 -38.71 20.04 11.73
CA GLY A 367 -39.07 18.67 12.08
C GLY A 367 -38.11 17.66 11.47
N ARG A 368 -37.88 17.73 10.15
CA ARG A 368 -36.95 16.85 9.43
C ARG A 368 -35.51 17.02 9.87
N LEU A 369 -35.08 18.25 10.19
CA LEU A 369 -33.74 18.50 10.69
C LEU A 369 -33.53 17.82 12.06
N ARG A 370 -34.54 17.85 12.94
CA ARG A 370 -34.51 17.16 14.23
C ARG A 370 -34.48 15.64 14.05
N SER A 371 -35.32 15.07 13.18
CA SER A 371 -35.33 13.63 12.88
C SER A 371 -34.00 13.14 12.32
N HIS A 372 -33.45 13.84 11.31
CA HIS A 372 -32.13 13.57 10.75
C HIS A 372 -31.03 13.64 11.81
N ARG A 373 -31.05 14.67 12.67
CA ARG A 373 -30.06 14.81 13.75
C ARG A 373 -30.10 13.61 14.69
N ALA A 374 -31.29 13.19 15.11
CA ALA A 374 -31.45 12.04 16.00
C ALA A 374 -30.90 10.76 15.34
N ALA A 375 -31.29 10.49 14.08
CA ALA A 375 -30.79 9.35 13.32
C ALA A 375 -29.26 9.39 13.14
N PHE A 376 -28.70 10.57 12.83
CA PHE A 376 -27.27 10.77 12.64
C PHE A 376 -26.48 10.57 13.94
N GLU A 377 -27.01 11.03 15.07
CA GLU A 377 -26.38 10.84 16.39
C GLU A 377 -26.41 9.37 16.82
N THR A 378 -27.51 8.65 16.58
CA THR A 378 -27.59 7.20 16.80
C THR A 378 -26.58 6.47 15.92
N TRP A 379 -26.60 6.71 14.60
CA TRP A 379 -25.64 6.12 13.67
C TRP A 379 -24.19 6.41 14.07
N LYS A 380 -23.88 7.64 14.52
CA LYS A 380 -22.52 7.98 14.96
C LYS A 380 -22.08 7.26 16.23
N LYS A 381 -23.00 6.94 17.14
CA LYS A 381 -22.67 6.10 18.30
C LYS A 381 -22.38 4.67 17.87
N ASP A 382 -23.19 4.11 16.99
CA ASP A 382 -23.02 2.74 16.52
C ASP A 382 -21.77 2.58 15.64
N ASP A 383 -21.49 3.56 14.78
CA ASP A 383 -20.26 3.67 13.98
C ASP A 383 -19.02 3.73 14.88
N ALA A 384 -19.06 4.55 15.94
CA ALA A 384 -17.98 4.62 16.92
C ALA A 384 -17.78 3.30 17.67
N ALA A 385 -18.87 2.62 18.07
CA ALA A 385 -18.81 1.33 18.74
C ALA A 385 -18.27 0.21 17.81
N ALA A 386 -18.65 0.21 16.53
CA ALA A 386 -18.13 -0.73 15.54
C ALA A 386 -16.62 -0.50 15.31
N LEU A 387 -16.19 0.75 15.17
CA LEU A 387 -14.77 1.10 15.04
C LEU A 387 -13.97 0.74 16.29
N GLU A 388 -14.54 0.94 17.48
CA GLU A 388 -13.92 0.48 18.73
C GLU A 388 -13.71 -1.05 18.69
N GLY A 389 -14.73 -1.82 18.32
CA GLY A 389 -14.62 -3.28 18.18
C GLY A 389 -13.55 -3.71 17.20
N ASP A 390 -13.45 -3.07 16.04
CA ASP A 390 -12.41 -3.34 15.04
C ASP A 390 -10.99 -3.03 15.57
N LEU A 391 -10.81 -1.95 16.34
CA LEU A 391 -9.54 -1.61 16.98
C LEU A 391 -9.15 -2.59 18.09
N ILE A 392 -10.12 -3.01 18.90
CA ILE A 392 -9.92 -4.03 19.94
C ILE A 392 -9.50 -5.35 19.31
N LYS A 393 -10.18 -5.77 18.24
CA LYS A 393 -9.82 -6.97 17.49
C LYS A 393 -8.41 -6.87 16.92
N MET A 394 -8.03 -5.73 16.35
CA MET A 394 -6.66 -5.53 15.85
C MET A 394 -5.61 -5.65 16.96
N ALA A 395 -5.86 -5.08 18.14
CA ALA A 395 -4.96 -5.22 19.28
C ALA A 395 -4.82 -6.68 19.72
N ARG A 396 -5.93 -7.44 19.73
CA ARG A 396 -5.96 -8.87 20.02
C ARG A 396 -5.17 -9.66 18.98
N ASP A 397 -5.43 -9.46 17.70
CA ASP A 397 -4.81 -10.22 16.60
C ASP A 397 -3.29 -9.95 16.54
N LEU A 398 -2.85 -8.71 16.77
CA LEU A 398 -1.43 -8.36 16.87
C LEU A 398 -0.76 -9.07 18.06
N THR A 399 -1.42 -9.09 19.22
CA THR A 399 -0.91 -9.77 20.41
C THR A 399 -0.81 -11.28 20.18
N ALA A 400 -1.87 -11.90 19.64
CA ALA A 400 -1.89 -13.32 19.32
C ALA A 400 -0.76 -13.70 18.33
N SER A 401 -0.51 -12.87 17.32
CA SER A 401 0.58 -13.11 16.36
C SER A 401 1.96 -13.05 17.00
N VAL A 402 2.18 -12.18 17.99
CA VAL A 402 3.47 -12.09 18.69
C VAL A 402 3.62 -13.25 19.65
N LEU A 403 2.59 -13.60 20.42
CA LEU A 403 2.61 -14.78 21.30
C LEU A 403 2.87 -16.08 20.53
N ALA A 404 2.24 -16.25 19.37
CA ALA A 404 2.47 -17.41 18.52
C ALA A 404 3.94 -17.53 18.04
N LYS A 405 4.67 -16.42 17.94
CA LYS A 405 6.07 -16.39 17.49
C LYS A 405 7.07 -16.40 18.63
N CYS A 406 6.80 -15.67 19.72
CA CYS A 406 7.72 -15.48 20.83
C CYS A 406 7.48 -16.45 21.99
N GLY A 407 6.31 -17.09 22.04
CA GLY A 407 5.85 -17.86 23.19
C GLY A 407 5.08 -17.01 24.21
N PRO A 408 4.61 -17.63 25.30
CA PRO A 408 3.83 -16.94 26.33
C PRO A 408 4.65 -15.92 27.14
N ASP A 409 5.93 -16.21 27.37
CA ASP A 409 6.84 -15.32 28.10
C ASP A 409 7.64 -14.45 27.12
N LEU A 410 7.24 -13.18 27.00
CA LEU A 410 7.89 -12.19 26.14
C LEU A 410 9.24 -11.70 26.68
N GLU A 411 9.56 -11.99 27.95
CA GLU A 411 10.84 -11.63 28.60
C GLU A 411 11.82 -12.81 28.65
N ALA A 412 11.41 -13.98 28.14
CA ALA A 412 12.25 -15.18 28.11
C ALA A 412 13.59 -14.93 27.39
N ARG A 413 14.62 -15.68 27.79
CA ARG A 413 15.99 -15.51 27.25
C ARG A 413 16.05 -15.64 25.72
N HIS A 414 15.29 -16.53 25.11
CA HIS A 414 15.28 -16.68 23.65
C HIS A 414 14.64 -15.48 22.93
N VAL A 415 13.71 -14.78 23.57
CA VAL A 415 13.08 -13.55 23.04
C VAL A 415 14.02 -12.36 23.21
N THR A 416 14.62 -12.21 24.39
CA THR A 416 15.49 -11.07 24.71
C THR A 416 16.86 -11.13 24.04
N SER A 417 17.39 -12.35 23.81
CA SER A 417 18.66 -12.57 23.11
C SER A 417 18.53 -12.46 21.60
N ASN A 418 17.31 -12.62 21.04
CA ASN A 418 17.07 -12.50 19.62
C ASN A 418 16.62 -11.08 19.24
N PRO A 419 17.41 -10.33 18.44
CA PRO A 419 17.09 -8.94 18.12
C PRO A 419 15.80 -8.76 17.32
N ASP A 420 15.39 -9.76 16.52
CA ASP A 420 14.16 -9.71 15.73
C ASP A 420 12.92 -9.94 16.59
N LEU A 421 12.95 -10.93 17.49
CA LEU A 421 11.86 -11.19 18.42
C LEU A 421 11.67 -10.00 19.37
N ARG A 422 12.78 -9.43 19.87
CA ARG A 422 12.76 -8.21 20.67
C ARG A 422 12.15 -7.02 19.91
N ALA A 423 12.53 -6.82 18.64
CA ALA A 423 11.95 -5.76 17.82
C ALA A 423 10.46 -5.96 17.54
N MET A 424 9.98 -7.19 17.37
CA MET A 424 8.55 -7.48 17.26
C MET A 424 7.80 -7.16 18.56
N VAL A 425 8.37 -7.49 19.72
CA VAL A 425 7.79 -7.14 21.03
C VAL A 425 7.74 -5.62 21.23
N GLU A 426 8.80 -4.91 20.83
CA GLU A 426 8.84 -3.45 20.89
C GLU A 426 7.81 -2.81 19.93
N ALA A 427 7.70 -3.31 18.70
CA ALA A 427 6.70 -2.88 17.73
C ALA A 427 5.28 -3.09 18.26
N LEU A 428 4.99 -4.24 18.87
CA LEU A 428 3.71 -4.49 19.53
C LEU A 428 3.43 -3.46 20.64
N GLY A 429 4.43 -3.11 21.45
CA GLY A 429 4.32 -2.07 22.46
C GLY A 429 3.97 -0.69 21.87
N ASN A 430 4.58 -0.34 20.72
CA ASN A 430 4.28 0.89 19.99
C ASN A 430 2.86 0.90 19.41
N ASP A 431 2.47 -0.20 18.75
CA ASP A 431 1.15 -0.35 18.14
C ASP A 431 0.05 -0.33 19.20
N ARG A 432 0.25 -1.02 20.33
CA ARG A 432 -0.69 -0.96 21.46
C ARG A 432 -0.84 0.45 22.00
N ARG A 433 0.25 1.22 22.16
CA ARG A 433 0.16 2.63 22.58
C ARG A 433 -0.64 3.48 21.61
N LEU A 434 -0.44 3.27 20.30
CA LEU A 434 -1.20 3.96 19.26
C LEU A 434 -2.69 3.59 19.32
N LEU A 435 -3.02 2.30 19.41
CA LEU A 435 -4.40 1.82 19.50
C LEU A 435 -5.08 2.33 20.78
N THR A 436 -4.40 2.32 21.93
CA THR A 436 -4.92 2.92 23.17
C THR A 436 -5.26 4.39 22.98
N SER A 437 -4.40 5.17 22.32
CA SER A 437 -4.67 6.58 22.05
C SER A 437 -5.91 6.78 21.17
N LYS A 438 -6.07 5.93 20.13
CA LYS A 438 -7.23 5.98 19.22
C LYS A 438 -8.51 5.58 19.92
N VAL A 439 -8.52 4.46 20.63
CA VAL A 439 -9.67 3.99 21.40
C VAL A 439 -10.06 5.01 22.47
N LYS A 440 -9.09 5.60 23.18
CA LYS A 440 -9.35 6.66 24.17
C LYS A 440 -10.02 7.88 23.55
N SER A 441 -9.65 8.26 22.32
CA SER A 441 -10.28 9.39 21.61
C SER A 441 -11.69 9.10 21.11
N LEU A 442 -12.03 7.82 20.88
CA LEU A 442 -13.32 7.38 20.34
C LEU A 442 -14.34 7.06 21.45
N ALA A 443 -13.92 6.25 22.43
CA ALA A 443 -14.79 5.66 23.45
C ALA A 443 -14.37 6.02 24.89
N GLY A 444 -13.37 6.89 25.06
CA GLY A 444 -12.89 7.30 26.38
C GLY A 444 -12.13 6.19 27.11
N VAL A 445 -12.09 6.29 28.43
CA VAL A 445 -11.32 5.37 29.29
C VAL A 445 -11.95 3.97 29.33
N GLU A 446 -13.27 3.87 29.25
CA GLU A 446 -13.98 2.58 29.27
C GLU A 446 -13.63 1.71 28.06
N GLY A 447 -13.52 2.29 26.86
CA GLY A 447 -13.10 1.55 25.68
C GLY A 447 -11.66 1.02 25.80
N VAL A 448 -10.77 1.80 26.45
CA VAL A 448 -9.41 1.34 26.73
C VAL A 448 -9.42 0.15 27.67
N GLN A 449 -10.26 0.16 28.71
CA GLN A 449 -10.40 -0.97 29.63
C GLN A 449 -10.88 -2.24 28.91
N ARG A 450 -11.90 -2.12 28.04
CA ARG A 450 -12.37 -3.25 27.21
C ARG A 450 -11.27 -3.79 26.30
N MET A 451 -10.47 -2.91 25.70
CA MET A 451 -9.32 -3.32 24.89
C MET A 451 -8.26 -4.06 25.71
N GLU A 452 -7.87 -3.51 26.86
CA GLU A 452 -6.89 -4.13 27.74
C GLU A 452 -7.38 -5.46 28.31
N GLU A 453 -8.67 -5.59 28.60
CA GLU A 453 -9.30 -6.85 29.00
C GLU A 453 -9.28 -7.89 27.87
N ALA A 454 -9.64 -7.50 26.64
CA ALA A 454 -9.58 -8.40 25.50
C ALA A 454 -8.15 -8.89 25.21
N VAL A 455 -7.15 -8.02 25.34
CA VAL A 455 -5.73 -8.39 25.21
C VAL A 455 -5.29 -9.32 26.35
N ARG A 456 -5.67 -9.03 27.60
CA ARG A 456 -5.37 -9.91 28.74
C ARG A 456 -6.02 -11.29 28.58
N SER A 457 -7.29 -11.36 28.16
CA SER A 457 -7.98 -12.61 27.84
C SER A 457 -7.22 -13.40 26.78
N CYS A 458 -6.79 -12.74 25.71
CA CYS A 458 -6.02 -13.37 24.63
C CYS A 458 -4.69 -13.97 25.12
N VAL A 459 -3.98 -13.27 26.01
CA VAL A 459 -2.73 -13.79 26.62
C VAL A 459 -3.04 -15.02 27.47
N ALA A 460 -4.06 -14.96 28.33
CA ALA A 460 -4.46 -16.08 29.18
C ALA A 460 -4.91 -17.31 28.38
N GLU A 461 -5.74 -17.11 27.35
CA GLU A 461 -6.17 -18.18 26.41
C GLU A 461 -4.96 -18.87 25.77
N PHE A 462 -3.98 -18.08 25.31
CA PHE A 462 -2.76 -18.61 24.70
C PHE A 462 -1.89 -19.36 25.71
N GLU A 463 -1.71 -18.84 26.93
CA GLU A 463 -0.95 -19.49 28.00
C GLU A 463 -1.55 -20.83 28.42
N GLU A 464 -2.88 -20.93 28.49
CA GLU A 464 -3.59 -22.18 28.76
C GLU A 464 -3.41 -23.19 27.62
N GLU A 465 -3.55 -22.76 26.38
CA GLU A 465 -3.34 -23.62 25.21
C GLU A 465 -1.89 -24.11 25.13
N TYR A 466 -0.93 -23.24 25.43
CA TYR A 466 0.49 -23.57 25.48
C TYR A 466 0.78 -24.60 26.57
N ARG A 467 0.29 -24.39 27.79
CA ARG A 467 0.41 -25.35 28.89
C ARG A 467 -0.18 -26.72 28.54
N ARG A 468 -1.37 -26.74 27.91
CA ARG A 468 -2.00 -27.97 27.43
C ARG A 468 -1.09 -28.73 26.44
N LYS A 469 -0.57 -28.06 25.41
CA LYS A 469 0.32 -28.68 24.41
C LYS A 469 1.61 -29.22 25.02
N VAL A 470 2.19 -28.51 25.98
CA VAL A 470 3.39 -28.98 26.70
C VAL A 470 3.08 -30.26 27.49
N SER A 471 1.95 -30.30 28.20
CA SER A 471 1.54 -31.50 28.96
C SER A 471 1.21 -32.71 28.07
N GLU A 472 0.60 -32.50 26.89
CA GLU A 472 0.28 -33.56 25.93
C GLU A 472 1.57 -34.16 25.34
N ARG A 473 2.53 -33.32 24.98
CA ARG A 473 3.85 -33.74 24.47
C ARG A 473 4.68 -34.48 25.53
N GLY A 474 4.52 -34.14 26.82
CA GLY A 474 5.16 -34.86 27.93
C GLY A 474 4.59 -36.27 28.17
N ARG A 475 3.32 -36.53 27.84
CA ARG A 475 2.71 -37.87 27.97
C ARG A 475 3.09 -38.83 26.85
N GLU A 476 3.35 -38.32 25.65
CA GLU A 476 3.78 -39.15 24.51
C GLU A 476 5.25 -39.62 24.64
N SER A 477 6.03 -39.02 25.54
CA SER A 477 7.44 -39.37 25.77
C SER A 477 7.72 -40.01 27.15
N GLY A 478 6.68 -40.36 27.91
CA GLY A 478 6.78 -40.88 29.27
C GLY A 478 6.86 -42.40 29.38
N GLY A 479 8.02 -42.95 29.05
CA GLY A 479 8.50 -44.25 29.53
C GLY A 479 9.91 -44.08 30.07
N GLY A 480 10.04 -43.57 31.30
CA GLY A 480 11.33 -43.35 31.95
C GLY A 480 11.20 -42.42 33.15
N ASP A 481 11.07 -43.01 34.33
CA ASP A 481 11.16 -42.30 35.61
C ASP A 481 12.56 -41.71 35.80
N GLY A 482 12.62 -40.44 36.20
CA GLY A 482 13.86 -39.79 36.60
C GLY A 482 13.70 -38.28 36.76
N ASP A 483 13.65 -37.84 38.02
CA ASP A 483 13.73 -36.45 38.47
C ASP A 483 14.71 -35.60 37.64
N GLY A 484 14.24 -34.47 37.10
CA GLY A 484 15.09 -33.54 36.35
C GLY A 484 14.32 -32.38 35.72
N ALA A 485 13.70 -31.53 36.54
CA ALA A 485 12.93 -30.37 36.07
C ALA A 485 13.77 -29.24 35.41
N ASP A 486 15.09 -29.40 35.28
CA ASP A 486 16.00 -28.45 34.60
C ASP A 486 16.60 -28.96 33.26
N ASP A 487 16.30 -30.20 32.83
CA ASP A 487 17.06 -30.84 31.74
C ASP A 487 16.43 -30.76 30.34
N ALA A 488 15.16 -30.36 30.22
CA ALA A 488 14.47 -30.28 28.92
C ALA A 488 14.97 -29.12 28.03
N VAL A 489 15.40 -28.01 28.63
CA VAL A 489 15.96 -26.85 27.90
C VAL A 489 17.35 -27.19 27.35
N SER A 490 18.15 -27.95 28.10
CA SER A 490 19.47 -28.38 27.65
C SER A 490 19.42 -29.50 26.61
N GLY A 491 18.37 -30.34 26.60
CA GLY A 491 18.20 -31.40 25.61
C GLY A 491 17.98 -30.86 24.19
N ALA A 492 17.19 -29.81 24.04
CA ALA A 492 16.97 -29.15 22.75
C ALA A 492 18.23 -28.41 22.27
N GLU A 493 18.93 -27.70 23.16
CA GLU A 493 20.19 -27.02 22.84
C GLU A 493 21.31 -28.01 22.50
N ARG A 494 21.38 -29.16 23.19
CA ARG A 494 22.33 -30.25 22.90
C ARG A 494 22.01 -30.94 21.57
N LEU A 495 20.73 -31.19 21.29
CA LEU A 495 20.28 -31.75 20.01
C LEU A 495 20.56 -30.78 18.85
N GLU A 496 20.32 -29.49 19.06
CA GLU A 496 20.59 -28.43 18.09
C GLU A 496 22.10 -28.26 17.84
N CYS A 497 22.93 -28.29 18.89
CA CYS A 497 24.40 -28.29 18.75
C CYS A 497 24.91 -29.54 18.02
N ALA A 498 24.38 -30.73 18.35
CA ALA A 498 24.74 -31.98 17.68
C ALA A 498 24.35 -31.97 16.20
N PHE A 499 23.17 -31.41 15.89
CA PHE A 499 22.70 -31.25 14.52
C PHE A 499 23.55 -30.25 13.72
N ARG A 500 23.92 -29.11 14.34
CA ARG A 500 24.84 -28.12 13.75
C ARG A 500 26.22 -28.71 13.45
N ALA A 501 26.77 -29.50 14.38
CA ALA A 501 28.05 -30.17 14.19
C ALA A 501 27.99 -31.18 13.03
N ALA A 502 26.97 -32.05 13.02
CA ALA A 502 26.79 -33.04 11.95
C ALA A 502 26.59 -32.39 10.57
N MET A 503 25.88 -31.26 10.51
CA MET A 503 25.67 -30.52 9.26
C MET A 503 26.94 -29.80 8.79
N ALA A 504 27.68 -29.19 9.71
CA ALA A 504 28.97 -28.56 9.41
C ALA A 504 29.97 -29.58 8.87
N ASP A 505 29.98 -30.80 9.42
CA ASP A 505 30.83 -31.88 8.94
C ASP A 505 30.37 -32.39 7.56
N LEU A 506 29.06 -32.50 7.31
CA LEU A 506 28.51 -32.89 6.00
C LEU A 506 28.82 -31.85 4.90
N ILE A 507 28.72 -30.55 5.20
CA ILE A 507 29.05 -29.47 4.26
C ILE A 507 30.55 -29.46 3.96
N ARG A 508 31.38 -29.66 4.98
CA ARG A 508 32.83 -29.78 4.82
C ARG A 508 33.17 -30.96 3.90
N GLU A 509 32.62 -32.13 4.18
CA GLU A 509 32.91 -33.37 3.46
C GLU A 509 32.38 -33.36 2.02
N SER A 510 31.19 -32.79 1.77
CA SER A 510 30.60 -32.70 0.43
C SER A 510 31.32 -31.69 -0.47
N VAL A 511 31.72 -30.54 0.07
CA VAL A 511 32.48 -29.53 -0.68
C VAL A 511 33.89 -30.03 -0.98
N GLU A 512 34.53 -30.74 -0.06
CA GLU A 512 35.85 -31.35 -0.27
C GLU A 512 35.83 -32.50 -1.28
N LYS A 513 34.70 -33.22 -1.39
CA LYS A 513 34.46 -34.24 -2.44
C LYS A 513 34.03 -33.65 -3.79
N GLY A 514 33.80 -32.32 -3.87
CA GLY A 514 33.35 -31.64 -5.08
C GLY A 514 31.88 -31.83 -5.42
N GLU A 515 31.07 -32.24 -4.45
CA GLU A 515 29.63 -32.51 -4.59
C GLU A 515 28.80 -31.28 -4.16
N TYR A 516 28.58 -30.37 -5.11
CA TYR A 516 27.92 -29.08 -4.85
C TYR A 516 26.38 -29.09 -4.99
N ASP A 517 25.76 -30.25 -5.17
CA ASP A 517 24.29 -30.37 -5.37
C ASP A 517 23.47 -29.83 -4.19
N HIS A 518 24.03 -29.85 -2.99
CA HIS A 518 23.42 -29.29 -1.78
C HIS A 518 23.57 -27.76 -1.72
N VAL A 519 24.71 -27.23 -2.16
CA VAL A 519 24.99 -25.80 -2.27
C VAL A 519 24.06 -25.15 -3.30
N LEU A 520 23.79 -25.83 -4.42
CA LEU A 520 22.87 -25.34 -5.46
C LEU A 520 21.42 -25.24 -4.99
N ARG A 521 20.95 -26.20 -4.19
CA ARG A 521 19.60 -26.16 -3.59
C ARG A 521 19.45 -24.99 -2.62
N LEU A 522 20.47 -24.75 -1.80
CA LEU A 522 20.50 -23.57 -0.93
C LEU A 522 20.46 -22.28 -1.75
N TRP A 523 21.19 -22.23 -2.86
CA TRP A 523 21.25 -21.09 -3.76
C TRP A 523 19.91 -20.74 -4.41
N ASP A 524 19.13 -21.76 -4.79
CA ASP A 524 17.76 -21.58 -5.32
C ASP A 524 16.82 -20.94 -4.28
N GLU A 525 16.90 -21.32 -3.01
CA GLU A 525 16.08 -20.72 -1.95
C GLU A 525 16.49 -19.28 -1.65
N VAL A 526 17.80 -18.99 -1.59
CA VAL A 526 18.32 -17.63 -1.43
C VAL A 526 17.83 -16.71 -2.56
N ARG A 527 17.84 -17.19 -3.80
CA ARG A 527 17.27 -16.46 -4.95
C ARG A 527 15.78 -16.18 -4.76
N ASP A 528 14.99 -17.20 -4.46
CA ASP A 528 13.54 -17.09 -4.40
C ASP A 528 13.07 -16.17 -3.27
N ARG A 529 13.85 -16.09 -2.18
CA ARG A 529 13.60 -15.15 -1.10
C ARG A 529 13.98 -13.72 -1.45
N LEU A 530 15.10 -13.50 -2.12
CA LEU A 530 15.46 -12.16 -2.61
C LEU A 530 14.48 -11.66 -3.68
N MET A 531 13.91 -12.57 -4.48
CA MET A 531 12.83 -12.27 -5.41
C MET A 531 11.52 -11.87 -4.71
N ARG A 532 11.27 -12.39 -3.49
CA ARG A 532 10.18 -11.94 -2.61
C ARG A 532 10.48 -10.56 -2.01
N LEU A 533 11.71 -10.33 -1.53
CA LEU A 533 12.14 -9.05 -0.93
C LEU A 533 12.18 -7.88 -1.93
N SER A 534 12.50 -8.16 -3.19
CA SER A 534 12.49 -7.15 -4.27
C SER A 534 11.09 -6.58 -4.61
N GLY A 535 10.03 -7.10 -3.97
CA GLY A 535 8.66 -6.61 -4.09
C GLY A 535 8.09 -6.76 -5.51
N SER A 536 7.08 -5.93 -5.83
CA SER A 536 6.40 -5.97 -7.14
C SER A 536 7.12 -5.20 -8.25
N SER A 537 8.31 -4.64 -7.98
CA SER A 537 9.07 -3.87 -8.97
C SER A 537 9.71 -4.80 -9.99
N PRO A 538 9.32 -4.75 -11.28
CA PRO A 538 9.88 -5.64 -12.31
C PRO A 538 11.41 -5.46 -12.47
N ARG A 539 11.89 -4.23 -12.27
CA ARG A 539 13.30 -3.86 -12.41
C ARG A 539 14.16 -4.41 -11.27
N GLU A 540 13.65 -4.43 -10.05
CA GLU A 540 14.40 -4.95 -8.90
C GLU A 540 14.42 -6.49 -8.91
N ARG A 541 13.33 -7.12 -9.36
CA ARG A 541 13.28 -8.56 -9.62
C ARG A 541 14.28 -9.00 -10.68
N GLU A 542 14.37 -8.28 -11.80
CA GLU A 542 15.33 -8.59 -12.86
C GLU A 542 16.79 -8.45 -12.37
N ARG A 543 17.09 -7.42 -11.59
CA ARG A 543 18.42 -7.23 -10.98
C ARG A 543 18.77 -8.33 -9.98
N THR A 544 17.81 -8.76 -9.16
CA THR A 544 18.00 -9.86 -8.22
C THR A 544 18.26 -11.18 -8.94
N ALA A 545 17.51 -11.47 -10.01
CA ALA A 545 17.74 -12.65 -10.85
C ALA A 545 19.12 -12.64 -11.53
N GLN A 546 19.64 -11.46 -11.88
CA GLN A 546 20.97 -11.30 -12.47
C GLN A 546 22.12 -11.41 -11.46
N CYS A 547 21.89 -11.08 -10.19
CA CYS A 547 22.90 -11.22 -9.14
C CYS A 547 23.05 -12.67 -8.66
N ILE A 548 21.99 -13.48 -8.78
CA ILE A 548 21.94 -14.86 -8.29
C ILE A 548 21.48 -15.78 -9.42
N ASP A 549 22.42 -16.03 -10.34
CA ASP A 549 22.21 -16.87 -11.52
C ASP A 549 22.39 -18.35 -11.17
N CYS A 550 21.31 -18.99 -10.72
CA CYS A 550 21.33 -20.41 -10.37
C CYS A 550 21.54 -21.32 -11.58
N ASP A 551 21.17 -20.89 -12.79
CA ASP A 551 21.36 -21.68 -13.99
C ASP A 551 22.86 -21.76 -14.32
N TYR A 552 23.57 -20.64 -14.19
CA TYR A 552 25.03 -20.59 -14.30
C TYR A 552 25.73 -21.42 -13.22
N ALA A 553 25.26 -21.36 -11.96
CA ALA A 553 25.81 -22.18 -10.89
C ALA A 553 25.64 -23.68 -11.18
N ARG A 554 24.48 -24.11 -11.69
CA ARG A 554 24.23 -25.52 -12.07
C ARG A 554 25.10 -25.96 -13.26
N GLU A 555 25.38 -25.08 -14.21
CA GLU A 555 26.31 -25.37 -15.32
C GLU A 555 27.74 -25.58 -14.80
N LEU A 556 28.21 -24.73 -13.89
CA LEU A 556 29.55 -24.84 -13.30
C LEU A 556 29.76 -26.14 -12.51
N VAL A 557 28.75 -26.60 -11.79
CA VAL A 557 28.80 -27.88 -11.05
C VAL A 557 28.82 -29.07 -12.02
N LYS A 558 27.98 -29.05 -13.06
CA LYS A 558 27.97 -30.10 -14.10
C LYS A 558 29.31 -30.22 -14.82
N ASP A 559 29.97 -29.10 -15.08
CA ASP A 559 31.27 -29.04 -15.74
C ASP A 559 32.45 -29.28 -14.79
N ARG A 560 32.19 -29.57 -13.49
CA ARG A 560 33.20 -29.68 -12.41
C ARG A 560 34.16 -28.49 -12.36
N ALA A 561 33.65 -27.30 -12.72
CA ALA A 561 34.38 -26.05 -12.76
C ALA A 561 34.07 -25.15 -11.55
N MET A 562 33.25 -25.63 -10.60
CA MET A 562 32.97 -24.91 -9.37
C MET A 562 34.14 -25.07 -8.40
N ASP A 563 34.76 -23.95 -8.05
CA ASP A 563 35.86 -23.87 -7.09
C ASP A 563 35.53 -22.90 -5.95
N SER A 564 36.40 -22.88 -4.94
CA SER A 564 36.27 -22.04 -3.75
C SER A 564 36.21 -20.54 -4.08
N SER A 565 36.86 -20.11 -5.16
CA SER A 565 36.89 -18.71 -5.60
C SER A 565 35.58 -18.26 -6.25
N ILE A 566 34.97 -19.13 -7.06
CA ILE A 566 33.69 -18.89 -7.71
C ILE A 566 32.57 -18.90 -6.68
N LEU A 567 32.64 -19.79 -5.70
CA LEU A 567 31.68 -19.83 -4.59
C LEU A 567 31.76 -18.56 -3.73
N ALA A 568 32.97 -18.08 -3.45
CA ALA A 568 33.19 -16.80 -2.77
C ALA A 568 32.61 -15.61 -3.55
N ASP A 569 32.80 -15.57 -4.88
CA ASP A 569 32.23 -14.54 -5.75
C ASP A 569 30.71 -14.54 -5.73
N MET A 570 30.10 -15.73 -5.77
CA MET A 570 28.65 -15.90 -5.68
C MET A 570 28.13 -15.36 -4.35
N MET A 571 28.74 -15.76 -3.23
CA MET A 571 28.36 -15.32 -1.89
C MET A 571 28.49 -13.80 -1.73
N GLN A 572 29.57 -13.23 -2.26
CA GLN A 572 29.79 -11.78 -2.25
C GLN A 572 28.71 -11.01 -3.01
N LEU A 573 28.26 -11.52 -4.16
CA LEU A 573 27.20 -10.90 -4.97
C LEU A 573 25.84 -10.97 -4.28
N ALA A 574 25.50 -12.10 -3.64
CA ALA A 574 24.26 -12.25 -2.88
C ALA A 574 24.24 -11.31 -1.65
N SER A 575 25.31 -11.27 -0.86
CA SER A 575 25.39 -10.38 0.31
C SER A 575 25.29 -8.90 -0.06
N ARG A 576 25.93 -8.47 -1.16
CA ARG A 576 25.77 -7.10 -1.68
C ARG A 576 24.33 -6.81 -2.09
N ARG A 577 23.67 -7.78 -2.74
CA ARG A 577 22.28 -7.60 -3.21
C ARG A 577 21.28 -7.54 -2.05
N ILE A 578 21.51 -8.30 -0.99
CA ILE A 578 20.75 -8.19 0.27
C ILE A 578 20.82 -6.75 0.79
N GLY A 579 22.04 -6.21 0.95
CA GLY A 579 22.23 -4.83 1.44
C GLY A 579 21.71 -3.71 0.52
N GLU A 580 21.44 -4.00 -0.75
CA GLU A 580 20.75 -3.06 -1.66
C GLU A 580 19.21 -3.10 -1.51
N LEU A 581 18.66 -4.21 -1.02
CA LEU A 581 17.23 -4.49 -0.96
C LEU A 581 16.58 -4.20 0.39
N GLY A 582 17.33 -4.16 1.50
CA GLY A 582 16.76 -3.95 2.83
C GLY A 582 17.04 -2.59 3.50
N ALA A 583 16.45 -2.44 4.69
CA ALA A 583 16.43 -1.22 5.47
C ALA A 583 17.65 -1.13 6.42
N ALA A 584 18.18 0.09 6.55
CA ALA A 584 19.50 0.45 7.06
C ALA A 584 19.95 0.01 8.48
N ALA A 585 19.15 -0.76 9.23
CA ALA A 585 19.44 -1.11 10.63
C ALA A 585 19.92 -2.55 10.87
N TYR A 586 19.60 -3.52 9.99
CA TYR A 586 19.87 -4.94 10.22
C TYR A 586 20.96 -5.56 9.32
N GLU A 587 21.55 -4.79 8.41
CA GLU A 587 22.27 -5.37 7.27
C GLU A 587 23.77 -5.13 7.26
N ARG A 588 24.31 -4.26 8.13
CA ARG A 588 25.75 -3.99 8.12
C ARG A 588 26.53 -5.23 8.56
N GLU A 589 26.09 -5.89 9.63
CA GLU A 589 26.72 -7.12 10.10
C GLU A 589 26.57 -8.25 9.08
N THR A 590 25.36 -8.58 8.59
CA THR A 590 25.18 -9.65 7.59
C THR A 590 25.98 -9.41 6.30
N LEU A 591 26.13 -8.16 5.89
CA LEU A 591 26.95 -7.78 4.73
C LEU A 591 28.45 -7.85 5.04
N GLU A 592 28.91 -7.35 6.20
CA GLU A 592 30.30 -7.46 6.65
C GLU A 592 30.73 -8.92 6.82
N TRP A 593 29.88 -9.76 7.41
CA TRP A 593 30.11 -11.19 7.60
C TRP A 593 30.13 -11.96 6.27
N GLY A 594 29.17 -11.73 5.36
CA GLY A 594 29.18 -12.36 4.04
C GLY A 594 30.38 -11.96 3.17
N LEU A 595 30.85 -10.71 3.31
CA LEU A 595 32.09 -10.25 2.68
C LEU A 595 33.33 -10.89 3.30
N LEU A 596 33.37 -11.03 4.63
CA LEU A 596 34.45 -11.66 5.37
C LEU A 596 34.57 -13.15 5.04
N SER A 597 33.46 -13.89 5.01
CA SER A 597 33.48 -15.31 4.65
C SER A 597 33.91 -15.54 3.20
N ALA A 598 33.51 -14.67 2.26
CA ALA A 598 34.01 -14.71 0.89
C ALA A 598 35.51 -14.42 0.80
N GLN A 599 36.02 -13.51 1.65
CA GLN A 599 37.44 -13.22 1.72
C GLN A 599 38.24 -14.39 2.31
N LEU A 600 37.74 -15.00 3.39
CA LEU A 600 38.33 -16.20 4.00
C LEU A 600 38.33 -17.39 3.04
N MET A 601 37.31 -17.57 2.20
CA MET A 601 37.30 -18.62 1.16
C MET A 601 38.31 -18.40 0.04
N ARG A 602 38.73 -17.14 -0.19
CA ARG A 602 39.81 -16.82 -1.14
C ARG A 602 41.20 -17.00 -0.54
N GLU A 603 41.30 -16.92 0.79
CA GLU A 603 42.54 -17.04 1.55
C GLU A 603 42.78 -18.48 2.05
N SER A 604 41.74 -19.32 2.16
CA SER A 604 41.83 -20.70 2.64
C SER A 604 41.90 -21.74 1.51
N GLU A 605 42.46 -22.91 1.81
CA GLU A 605 42.55 -24.05 0.88
C GLU A 605 41.25 -24.88 0.79
N SER A 606 40.31 -24.73 1.74
CA SER A 606 39.02 -25.46 1.78
C SER A 606 37.85 -24.53 2.07
N ALA A 607 37.05 -24.20 1.04
CA ALA A 607 35.78 -23.48 1.21
C ALA A 607 34.77 -24.25 2.06
N GLY A 608 34.87 -25.58 2.11
CA GLY A 608 34.02 -26.43 2.95
C GLY A 608 34.20 -26.14 4.44
N SER A 609 35.44 -25.93 4.89
CA SER A 609 35.74 -25.55 6.27
C SER A 609 35.22 -24.16 6.63
N VAL A 610 35.35 -23.19 5.72
CA VAL A 610 34.85 -21.81 5.94
C VAL A 610 33.33 -21.76 5.97
N LEU A 611 32.66 -22.53 5.09
CA LEU A 611 31.20 -22.69 5.13
C LEU A 611 30.72 -23.40 6.39
N ALA A 612 31.41 -24.48 6.80
CA ALA A 612 31.08 -25.21 8.01
C ALA A 612 31.14 -24.31 9.27
N GLN A 613 32.18 -23.48 9.37
CA GLN A 613 32.32 -22.48 10.43
C GLN A 613 31.21 -21.42 10.34
N PHE A 614 30.89 -20.94 9.14
CA PHE A 614 29.78 -20.02 8.90
C PHE A 614 28.42 -20.58 9.39
N PHE A 615 28.15 -21.87 9.18
CA PHE A 615 26.93 -22.52 9.66
C PHE A 615 26.90 -22.71 11.19
N GLN A 616 28.06 -22.82 11.84
CA GLN A 616 28.14 -22.92 13.30
C GLN A 616 27.94 -21.58 14.00
N ASP A 617 28.45 -20.49 13.40
CA ASP A 617 28.45 -19.14 13.99
C ASP A 617 27.19 -18.31 13.68
N ALA A 618 26.30 -18.79 12.79
CA ALA A 618 25.09 -18.07 12.38
C ALA A 618 23.98 -18.08 13.46
N ASP A 619 23.91 -17.01 14.26
CA ASP A 619 23.01 -16.92 15.42
C ASP A 619 21.62 -16.29 15.16
N VAL A 620 21.33 -15.86 13.92
CA VAL A 620 20.12 -15.08 13.57
C VAL A 620 19.00 -15.95 12.96
N LEU A 621 17.74 -15.56 13.22
CA LEU A 621 16.51 -16.34 12.94
C LEU A 621 16.26 -16.54 11.43
N LEU A 622 16.71 -15.61 10.57
CA LEU A 622 16.59 -15.70 9.11
C LEU A 622 17.50 -16.80 8.52
N THR A 623 18.74 -16.89 9.00
CA THR A 623 19.72 -17.95 8.70
C THR A 623 19.31 -19.30 9.29
N ARG A 624 18.62 -19.33 10.44
CA ARG A 624 18.10 -20.57 11.07
C ARG A 624 16.89 -21.16 10.33
N ILE A 625 16.01 -20.33 9.77
CA ILE A 625 14.91 -20.79 8.91
C ILE A 625 15.47 -21.34 7.57
N GLU A 626 16.53 -20.72 7.05
CA GLU A 626 17.19 -21.15 5.80
C GLU A 626 17.96 -22.47 5.98
N ALA A 627 18.64 -22.66 7.10
CA ALA A 627 19.26 -23.94 7.48
C ALA A 627 18.22 -25.03 7.83
N GLY A 628 17.11 -24.68 8.47
CA GLY A 628 16.02 -25.60 8.81
C GLY A 628 15.21 -26.10 7.61
N ILE A 629 14.99 -25.25 6.60
CA ILE A 629 14.38 -25.65 5.33
C ILE A 629 15.33 -26.54 4.53
N ALA A 630 16.63 -26.21 4.49
CA ALA A 630 17.66 -27.05 3.87
C ALA A 630 17.75 -28.45 4.53
N ALA A 631 17.67 -28.52 5.86
CA ALA A 631 17.65 -29.75 6.65
C ALA A 631 16.41 -30.62 6.40
N SER A 632 15.21 -30.03 6.37
CA SER A 632 13.96 -30.75 6.09
C SER A 632 13.94 -31.38 4.69
N LEU A 633 14.44 -30.64 3.69
CA LEU A 633 14.56 -31.11 2.31
C LEU A 633 15.66 -32.17 2.13
N LEU A 634 16.73 -32.12 2.93
CA LEU A 634 17.76 -33.16 3.00
C LEU A 634 17.24 -34.45 3.64
N CYS A 635 16.47 -34.37 4.73
CA CYS A 635 15.84 -35.55 5.36
C CYS A 635 14.78 -36.21 4.46
N GLN A 636 14.01 -35.43 3.69
CA GLN A 636 13.08 -35.97 2.69
C GLN A 636 13.81 -36.59 1.49
N ALA A 637 14.94 -36.02 1.07
CA ALA A 637 15.76 -36.59 0.01
C ALA A 637 16.43 -37.91 0.43
N LEU A 638 16.91 -38.02 1.67
CA LEU A 638 17.53 -39.25 2.20
C LEU A 638 16.51 -40.39 2.40
N THR A 639 15.29 -40.08 2.85
CA THR A 639 14.21 -41.07 2.95
C THR A 639 13.67 -41.51 1.58
N SER A 640 13.66 -40.62 0.59
CA SER A 640 13.26 -40.97 -0.80
C SER A 640 14.36 -41.67 -1.62
N GLY A 641 15.65 -41.45 -1.28
CA GLY A 641 16.79 -42.15 -1.85
C GLY A 641 16.93 -43.58 -1.33
N ALA A 642 16.78 -43.77 -0.01
CA ALA A 642 16.84 -45.10 0.61
C ALA A 642 15.71 -46.05 0.12
N SER A 643 14.54 -45.51 -0.25
CA SER A 643 13.44 -46.30 -0.81
C SER A 643 13.70 -46.78 -2.25
N LYS A 644 14.62 -46.14 -2.99
CA LYS A 644 14.95 -46.54 -4.38
C LYS A 644 16.09 -47.56 -4.44
N GLU A 645 16.99 -47.54 -3.47
CA GLU A 645 18.05 -48.57 -3.35
C GLU A 645 17.58 -49.87 -2.69
N MET A 646 16.45 -49.88 -1.96
CA MET A 646 15.83 -51.14 -1.49
C MET A 646 14.81 -51.75 -2.48
N ALA A 647 14.56 -51.11 -3.62
CA ALA A 647 13.63 -51.59 -4.66
C ALA A 647 14.33 -51.98 -5.98
N SER A 648 15.66 -51.95 -6.05
CA SER A 648 16.48 -52.59 -7.09
C SER A 648 17.39 -53.62 -6.44
#